data_AF-A0A959XPZ6-F1
#
_entry.id   AF-A0A959XPZ6-F1
#
_cell.length_a   1.000
_cell.length_b   1.000
_cell.length_c   1.000
_cell.angle_alpha   90.00
_cell.angle_beta   90.00
_cell.angle_gamma   90.00
#
_symmetry.space_group_name_H-M   'P 1'
#
loop_
_entity.id
_entity.type
_entity.pdbx_description
1 polymer ?
#
loop_
_entity_poly.entity_id
_entity_poly.type
_entity_poly.pdbx_seq_one_letter_code
_entity_poly.pdbx_strand_id
1 'polypeptide(L)'
;MRVRSLCSFLLLSTAATLNAQVVVNEVCASNMNGYADNYGEYEDWFELYNPGAAAVDISGWWLSNRAGNPMKWQVPAGMVIPAGGRQVFICSKRNETVGGFVHTSFNLNQAESDHVRLSNPAGDPVDDFEFTPGMRTKLGHSRGRTTDGAATWSLFNNPTPNAANAGASPEYLVRPVLTPAAGFYGGAQNVTITGPAGATIRYTTNGSEPTATSTAYAGPIAVNATTVIRAACFGGAGEQPSFTETNTYFINAAHTVAVLSIAGDQVDDLLDGNGFIQPFGSFEYFGEDGQLRDEAVGEFNEHGQDSWAYDQRGFDYIARDQTGYNDAIHYPIFRTKDRDKFQRLIIKAAAGDNFNFGPGQPAHIRDAYVQALSQTGDLRLDERSYEPAVLYVNGQYWGVYDMREKVDDHDYTRYYYDQDEFNIQMLKTWGGTWSEYGGAQAQTDWNDLRNYIMSNDMGDATAFAYVDGQFNWKSLIDYFCLNSYTVCADWLNWNTGWWRGRDLEGDHKKWGYILWDMDATFGHYTNFTGIPNQTPTADPCDAEELPNPGGQGHTLILEKLIAENEMVHDYYVNRYIDLGNTLFSCDHMIPFLDSLVALIAPEMPGQVARWGGSVAEWEANVQVMRDFIEERCVAFEEGMVDCYDLEGPYDVVFNVDPPLGGQIVINSLQPESYPFSGEYYGGINTNLAPIPNEGYRFSHWEVFSTNTILPSTTDSLVHIDFLTADSVVAHFEEPIRYEVVLDVDPRVEGAEITFDGVLYTDFPATASVPQNTEVEFRIKAPLYYDFLYWTVAQNGYTPDDSSMVMLNTVIAGPDTIVAHLRPQEYVYYVPTAFTPNGDGINDHFLPIANVIDLDTYDLRIYDRWGRDLYATTDPSMGWDGTAGGSNVPLGVYAYRAYAIDAIKGDVYEIRGHVTVVR
;
A
#
# COMPACT_ATOMS: atom_id res chain seq x y z
N MET A 1 -5.90 -88.77 2.35
CA MET A 1 -4.72 -88.79 1.46
C MET A 1 -3.74 -87.75 1.99
N ARG A 2 -2.46 -88.11 2.12
CA ARG A 2 -1.39 -87.29 2.74
C ARG A 2 -1.14 -85.97 1.98
N VAL A 3 -0.60 -84.93 2.65
CA VAL A 3 0.75 -84.33 2.42
C VAL A 3 0.88 -82.86 2.91
N ARG A 4 1.85 -82.67 3.85
CA ARG A 4 2.85 -81.59 4.10
C ARG A 4 2.52 -80.12 4.48
N SER A 5 3.10 -79.75 5.64
CA SER A 5 3.87 -78.55 6.05
C SER A 5 3.91 -77.28 5.19
N LEU A 6 3.74 -76.10 5.83
CA LEU A 6 4.85 -75.17 6.15
C LEU A 6 4.41 -74.08 7.15
N CYS A 7 5.29 -73.74 8.10
CA CYS A 7 5.18 -72.60 8.99
C CYS A 7 5.30 -71.27 8.23
N SER A 8 4.44 -70.29 8.54
CA SER A 8 4.71 -68.87 8.27
C SER A 8 4.85 -68.13 9.60
N PHE A 9 6.07 -67.63 9.84
CA PHE A 9 6.38 -66.67 10.88
C PHE A 9 5.65 -65.35 10.56
N LEU A 10 4.83 -64.87 11.49
CA LEU A 10 4.32 -63.49 11.47
C LEU A 10 5.47 -62.58 11.94
N LEU A 11 6.08 -61.83 11.01
CA LEU A 11 6.88 -60.65 11.36
C LEU A 11 5.90 -59.48 11.52
N LEU A 12 5.69 -59.04 12.77
CA LEU A 12 5.12 -57.73 13.06
C LEU A 12 6.13 -56.69 12.55
N SER A 13 5.85 -56.05 11.42
CA SER A 13 6.52 -54.81 11.04
C SER A 13 6.02 -53.70 11.95
N THR A 14 6.83 -53.32 12.93
CA THR A 14 6.70 -52.01 13.58
C THR A 14 6.80 -50.95 12.49
N ALA A 15 5.71 -50.22 12.24
CA ALA A 15 5.76 -49.02 11.44
C ALA A 15 6.70 -48.04 12.15
N ALA A 16 7.93 -47.90 11.64
CA ALA A 16 8.80 -46.82 12.03
C ALA A 16 8.15 -45.52 11.56
N THR A 17 7.86 -44.61 12.47
CA THR A 17 7.62 -43.21 12.14
C THR A 17 8.84 -42.70 11.37
N LEU A 18 8.68 -42.44 10.08
CA LEU A 18 9.67 -41.73 9.28
C LEU A 18 9.75 -40.31 9.83
N ASN A 19 10.73 -40.03 10.68
CA ASN A 19 11.07 -38.66 11.02
C ASN A 19 11.62 -37.98 9.75
N ALA A 20 11.26 -36.71 9.53
CA ALA A 20 11.92 -35.88 8.54
C ALA A 20 13.45 -35.93 8.75
N GLN A 21 14.22 -36.08 7.67
CA GLN A 21 15.69 -36.22 7.77
C GLN A 21 16.37 -34.89 8.13
N VAL A 22 15.71 -33.76 7.92
CA VAL A 22 16.11 -32.42 8.38
C VAL A 22 14.90 -31.79 9.06
N VAL A 23 15.13 -31.12 10.19
CA VAL A 23 14.09 -30.50 11.02
C VAL A 23 14.48 -29.08 11.42
N VAL A 24 13.49 -28.24 11.73
CA VAL A 24 13.72 -26.96 12.41
C VAL A 24 14.11 -27.26 13.86
N ASN A 25 15.27 -26.77 14.30
CA ASN A 25 15.89 -27.15 15.57
C ASN A 25 15.79 -26.07 16.65
N GLU A 26 16.01 -24.82 16.26
CA GLU A 26 15.94 -23.65 17.13
C GLU A 26 15.53 -22.43 16.32
N VAL A 27 14.79 -21.51 16.95
CA VAL A 27 14.28 -20.27 16.35
C VAL A 27 14.42 -19.15 17.38
N CYS A 28 15.00 -18.03 16.98
CA CYS A 28 15.17 -16.83 17.79
C CYS A 28 14.66 -15.62 17.00
N ALA A 29 13.48 -15.12 17.41
CA ALA A 29 12.88 -13.88 16.92
C ALA A 29 12.95 -12.74 17.96
N SER A 30 13.82 -12.90 18.97
CA SER A 30 14.06 -11.93 20.05
C SER A 30 15.54 -11.57 20.17
N ASN A 31 16.27 -11.71 19.07
CA ASN A 31 17.68 -11.38 19.01
C ASN A 31 17.87 -9.87 19.00
N MET A 32 18.63 -9.35 19.95
CA MET A 32 18.97 -7.91 20.00
C MET A 32 20.42 -7.65 20.35
N ASN A 33 21.09 -8.63 20.96
CA ASN A 33 22.48 -8.53 21.40
C ASN A 33 23.19 -9.91 21.43
N GLY A 34 22.56 -10.93 20.82
CA GLY A 34 23.03 -12.30 20.83
C GLY A 34 23.90 -12.62 19.62
N TYR A 35 23.30 -13.27 18.62
CA TYR A 35 24.00 -13.74 17.43
C TYR A 35 24.04 -12.64 16.37
N ALA A 36 25.21 -12.07 16.11
CA ALA A 36 25.37 -11.05 15.07
C ALA A 36 25.63 -11.67 13.69
N ASP A 37 25.09 -11.06 12.65
CA ASP A 37 25.37 -11.40 11.25
C ASP A 37 26.71 -10.79 10.76
N ASN A 38 27.02 -10.94 9.46
CA ASN A 38 28.24 -10.34 8.87
C ASN A 38 28.20 -8.82 8.69
N TYR A 39 27.06 -8.18 8.95
CA TYR A 39 26.89 -6.73 8.94
C TYR A 39 26.97 -6.15 10.36
N GLY A 40 27.03 -7.01 11.38
CA GLY A 40 27.03 -6.61 12.79
C GLY A 40 25.63 -6.41 13.35
N GLU A 41 24.60 -6.80 12.61
CA GLU A 41 23.19 -6.67 12.99
C GLU A 41 22.70 -7.92 13.73
N TYR A 42 21.71 -7.73 14.62
CA TYR A 42 21.13 -8.77 15.45
C TYR A 42 19.79 -9.26 14.90
N GLU A 43 19.81 -9.71 13.65
CA GLU A 43 18.65 -10.19 12.92
C GLU A 43 18.04 -11.46 13.56
N ASP A 44 16.77 -11.69 13.28
CA ASP A 44 16.11 -12.96 13.62
C ASP A 44 16.80 -14.13 12.91
N TRP A 45 16.76 -15.30 13.52
CA TRP A 45 17.34 -16.49 12.90
C TRP A 45 16.63 -17.77 13.29
N PHE A 46 16.79 -18.78 12.46
CA PHE A 46 16.45 -20.15 12.80
C PHE A 46 17.54 -21.11 12.35
N GLU A 47 17.56 -22.29 12.96
CA GLU A 47 18.52 -23.33 12.70
C GLU A 47 17.84 -24.59 12.21
N LEU A 48 18.36 -25.18 11.14
CA LEU A 48 18.01 -26.53 10.70
C LEU A 48 19.03 -27.54 11.23
N TYR A 49 18.55 -28.72 11.62
CA TYR A 49 19.37 -29.83 12.08
C TYR A 49 19.09 -31.12 11.30
N ASN A 50 20.16 -31.86 10.99
CA ASN A 50 20.07 -33.19 10.38
C ASN A 50 20.31 -34.29 11.42
N PRO A 51 19.25 -34.89 12.01
CA PRO A 51 19.38 -36.03 12.94
C PRO A 51 19.81 -37.34 12.24
N GLY A 52 19.83 -37.37 10.91
CA GLY A 52 20.15 -38.54 10.12
C GLY A 52 21.63 -38.94 10.18
N ALA A 53 21.91 -40.18 9.79
CA ALA A 53 23.26 -40.74 9.72
C ALA A 53 24.01 -40.41 8.41
N ALA A 54 23.36 -39.70 7.49
CA ALA A 54 23.92 -39.29 6.19
C ALA A 54 23.68 -37.80 5.95
N ALA A 55 24.57 -37.16 5.19
CA ALA A 55 24.40 -35.78 4.76
C ALA A 55 23.14 -35.62 3.89
N VAL A 56 22.47 -34.47 4.00
CA VAL A 56 21.29 -34.11 3.19
C VAL A 56 21.62 -32.88 2.38
N ASP A 57 21.44 -32.97 1.07
CA ASP A 57 21.44 -31.82 0.18
C ASP A 57 20.05 -31.18 0.19
N ILE A 58 19.96 -29.97 0.73
CA ILE A 58 18.73 -29.18 0.79
C ILE A 58 18.66 -28.13 -0.32
N SER A 59 19.56 -28.19 -1.32
CA SER A 59 19.49 -27.34 -2.51
C SER A 59 18.12 -27.45 -3.16
N GLY A 60 17.50 -26.31 -3.48
CA GLY A 60 16.21 -26.28 -4.15
C GLY A 60 14.99 -26.57 -3.24
N TRP A 61 15.21 -26.84 -1.95
CA TRP A 61 14.14 -26.87 -0.95
C TRP A 61 13.62 -25.44 -0.71
N TRP A 62 12.48 -25.33 -0.04
CA TRP A 62 11.84 -24.05 0.21
C TRP A 62 11.76 -23.75 1.71
N LEU A 63 12.00 -22.49 2.04
CA LEU A 63 11.77 -21.91 3.35
C LEU A 63 10.69 -20.84 3.26
N SER A 64 9.86 -20.75 4.28
CA SER A 64 8.80 -19.75 4.34
C SER A 64 8.46 -19.41 5.78
N ASN A 65 8.01 -18.17 5.98
CA ASN A 65 7.38 -17.74 7.21
C ASN A 65 5.85 -17.83 7.19
N ARG A 66 5.25 -18.40 6.13
CA ARG A 66 3.79 -18.55 6.02
C ARG A 66 3.41 -19.98 5.64
N ALA A 67 2.49 -20.59 6.39
CA ALA A 67 1.97 -21.92 6.07
C ALA A 67 1.27 -21.97 4.69
N GLY A 68 0.58 -20.89 4.31
CA GLY A 68 -0.12 -20.76 3.02
C GLY A 68 0.77 -20.46 1.81
N ASN A 69 2.07 -20.19 2.01
CA ASN A 69 3.02 -19.94 0.94
C ASN A 69 4.29 -20.79 1.14
N PRO A 70 4.22 -22.12 0.93
CA PRO A 70 5.33 -23.03 1.25
C PRO A 70 6.55 -22.88 0.31
N MET A 71 6.42 -22.20 -0.83
CA MET A 71 7.48 -21.99 -1.82
C MET A 71 7.97 -20.53 -1.86
N LYS A 72 8.14 -19.89 -0.69
CA LYS A 72 8.49 -18.46 -0.60
C LYS A 72 9.94 -18.18 -0.97
N TRP A 73 10.91 -18.86 -0.35
CA TRP A 73 12.34 -18.64 -0.58
C TRP A 73 13.05 -19.95 -0.87
N GLN A 74 13.69 -20.06 -2.03
CA GLN A 74 14.40 -21.27 -2.42
C GLN A 74 15.81 -21.29 -1.81
N VAL A 75 16.15 -22.40 -1.17
CA VAL A 75 17.51 -22.62 -0.64
C VAL A 75 18.51 -22.68 -1.80
N PRO A 76 19.61 -21.89 -1.76
CA PRO A 76 20.62 -21.84 -2.81
C PRO A 76 21.28 -23.20 -3.10
N ALA A 77 21.79 -23.37 -4.32
CA ALA A 77 22.49 -24.58 -4.72
C ALA A 77 23.78 -24.81 -3.94
N GLY A 78 24.09 -26.08 -3.63
CA GLY A 78 25.28 -26.51 -2.90
C GLY A 78 25.12 -26.56 -1.38
N MET A 79 23.91 -26.37 -0.86
CA MET A 79 23.60 -26.42 0.56
C MET A 79 23.45 -27.86 1.06
N VAL A 80 24.49 -28.38 1.70
CA VAL A 80 24.51 -29.74 2.27
C VAL A 80 24.68 -29.68 3.78
N ILE A 81 23.71 -30.23 4.52
CA ILE A 81 23.80 -30.37 5.98
C ILE A 81 24.36 -31.76 6.31
N PRO A 82 25.58 -31.87 6.89
CA PRO A 82 26.17 -33.16 7.28
C PRO A 82 25.30 -33.94 8.28
N ALA A 83 25.55 -35.24 8.42
CA ALA A 83 24.96 -36.04 9.48
C ALA A 83 25.30 -35.42 10.86
N GLY A 84 24.29 -35.08 11.66
CA GLY A 84 24.46 -34.37 12.94
C GLY A 84 24.90 -32.91 12.79
N GLY A 85 24.87 -32.36 11.57
CA GLY A 85 25.21 -30.97 11.26
C GLY A 85 24.03 -30.02 11.46
N ARG A 86 24.35 -28.72 11.51
CA ARG A 86 23.41 -27.60 11.67
C ARG A 86 23.65 -26.56 10.58
N GLN A 87 22.60 -25.82 10.22
CA GLN A 87 22.69 -24.65 9.36
C GLN A 87 21.78 -23.55 9.92
N VAL A 88 22.37 -22.39 10.26
CA VAL A 88 21.63 -21.19 10.65
C VAL A 88 21.26 -20.38 9.41
N PHE A 89 20.04 -19.87 9.41
CA PHE A 89 19.52 -18.93 8.42
C PHE A 89 19.17 -17.62 9.11
N ILE A 90 19.61 -16.51 8.54
CA ILE A 90 19.35 -15.15 9.01
C ILE A 90 18.11 -14.63 8.31
N CYS A 91 17.14 -14.13 9.06
CA CYS A 91 15.85 -13.67 8.56
C CYS A 91 15.85 -12.15 8.50
N SER A 92 16.53 -11.61 7.50
CA SER A 92 16.79 -10.17 7.36
C SER A 92 16.23 -9.55 6.08
N LYS A 93 15.41 -10.28 5.31
CA LYS A 93 14.89 -9.92 3.97
C LYS A 93 15.92 -9.61 2.88
N ARG A 94 17.22 -9.53 3.18
CA ARG A 94 18.31 -9.21 2.22
C ARG A 94 18.44 -10.19 1.05
N ASN A 95 17.91 -11.41 1.18
CA ASN A 95 17.85 -12.40 0.09
C ASN A 95 19.22 -12.68 -0.56
N GLU A 96 20.24 -12.96 0.24
CA GLU A 96 21.61 -13.12 -0.24
C GLU A 96 22.41 -14.16 0.55
N THR A 97 23.60 -14.52 0.06
CA THR A 97 24.55 -15.36 0.79
C THR A 97 25.93 -14.73 0.73
N VAL A 98 26.34 -14.13 1.84
CA VAL A 98 27.55 -13.30 1.94
C VAL A 98 28.23 -13.57 3.29
N GLY A 99 29.57 -13.52 3.32
CA GLY A 99 30.31 -13.72 4.58
C GLY A 99 30.14 -15.08 5.25
N GLY A 100 29.54 -16.07 4.57
CA GLY A 100 29.18 -17.37 5.16
C GLY A 100 27.80 -17.40 5.84
N PHE A 101 27.08 -16.28 5.84
CA PHE A 101 25.70 -16.17 6.31
C PHE A 101 24.72 -16.31 5.16
N VAL A 102 23.52 -16.80 5.49
CA VAL A 102 22.47 -17.11 4.53
C VAL A 102 21.26 -16.26 4.91
N HIS A 103 21.04 -15.18 4.19
CA HIS A 103 19.96 -14.23 4.44
C HIS A 103 18.74 -14.61 3.61
N THR A 104 17.63 -14.87 4.29
CA THR A 104 16.36 -15.18 3.62
C THR A 104 15.72 -13.91 3.05
N SER A 105 14.69 -14.08 2.22
CA SER A 105 13.87 -12.98 1.67
C SER A 105 12.74 -12.54 2.63
N PHE A 106 12.80 -12.95 3.89
CA PHE A 106 11.81 -12.59 4.91
C PHE A 106 12.46 -12.37 6.27
N ASN A 107 11.73 -11.74 7.18
CA ASN A 107 12.01 -11.71 8.62
C ASN A 107 11.01 -12.57 9.37
N LEU A 108 11.21 -12.73 10.69
CA LEU A 108 10.23 -13.38 11.56
C LEU A 108 9.43 -12.31 12.32
N ASN A 109 8.26 -12.69 12.82
CA ASN A 109 7.49 -11.88 13.76
C ASN A 109 6.83 -12.79 14.79
N GLN A 110 7.36 -12.83 16.01
CA GLN A 110 6.80 -13.69 17.07
C GLN A 110 5.49 -13.16 17.68
N ALA A 111 5.17 -11.89 17.47
CA ALA A 111 3.93 -11.29 17.96
C ALA A 111 2.73 -11.60 17.04
N GLU A 112 2.98 -11.95 15.78
CA GLU A 112 1.96 -12.37 14.80
C GLU A 112 1.92 -13.90 14.59
N SER A 113 0.96 -14.37 13.78
CA SER A 113 0.89 -15.76 13.32
C SER A 113 1.93 -15.99 12.22
N ASP A 114 3.18 -16.21 12.64
CA ASP A 114 4.31 -16.44 11.75
C ASP A 114 4.88 -17.87 11.89
N HIS A 115 5.66 -18.30 10.90
CA HIS A 115 6.19 -19.66 10.84
C HIS A 115 7.69 -19.72 10.57
N VAL A 116 8.27 -20.89 10.83
CA VAL A 116 9.48 -21.36 10.16
C VAL A 116 9.12 -22.69 9.51
N ARG A 117 8.82 -22.64 8.22
CA ARG A 117 8.39 -23.81 7.44
C ARG A 117 9.47 -24.25 6.48
N LEU A 118 9.80 -25.55 6.54
CA LEU A 118 10.70 -26.24 5.64
C LEU A 118 9.89 -27.13 4.71
N SER A 119 10.03 -26.97 3.40
CA SER A 119 9.36 -27.79 2.39
C SER A 119 10.37 -28.40 1.41
N ASN A 120 10.05 -29.59 0.88
CA ASN A 120 10.86 -30.24 -0.14
C ASN A 120 10.77 -29.47 -1.48
N PRO A 121 11.54 -29.81 -2.53
CA PRO A 121 11.50 -29.08 -3.80
C PRO A 121 10.13 -29.05 -4.51
N ALA A 122 9.25 -30.02 -4.23
CA ALA A 122 7.87 -30.07 -4.74
C ALA A 122 6.88 -29.24 -3.91
N GLY A 123 7.34 -28.62 -2.81
CA GLY A 123 6.54 -27.80 -1.91
C GLY A 123 5.80 -28.57 -0.82
N ASP A 124 6.04 -29.88 -0.68
CA ASP A 124 5.45 -30.64 0.42
C ASP A 124 6.15 -30.27 1.72
N PRO A 125 5.40 -30.05 2.82
CA PRO A 125 5.99 -29.74 4.12
C PRO A 125 6.85 -30.89 4.63
N VAL A 126 8.04 -30.53 5.10
CA VAL A 126 8.99 -31.43 5.76
C VAL A 126 8.96 -31.22 7.28
N ASP A 127 9.00 -29.97 7.72
CA ASP A 127 8.83 -29.58 9.13
C ASP A 127 8.26 -28.15 9.20
N ASP A 128 7.60 -27.83 10.31
CA ASP A 128 6.94 -26.53 10.49
C ASP A 128 6.95 -26.16 11.97
N PHE A 129 7.48 -24.99 12.28
CA PHE A 129 7.37 -24.35 13.58
C PHE A 129 6.44 -23.13 13.47
N GLU A 130 5.43 -23.07 14.33
CA GLU A 130 4.45 -21.98 14.38
C GLU A 130 4.68 -21.14 15.63
N PHE A 131 4.77 -19.82 15.46
CA PHE A 131 4.72 -18.88 16.57
C PHE A 131 3.28 -18.79 17.10
N THR A 132 3.00 -19.56 18.15
CA THR A 132 1.74 -19.44 18.91
C THR A 132 1.90 -18.43 20.05
N PRO A 133 0.81 -17.80 20.56
CA PRO A 133 0.90 -16.85 21.68
C PRO A 133 1.61 -17.42 22.92
N GLY A 134 1.50 -18.73 23.18
CA GLY A 134 2.20 -19.40 24.28
C GLY A 134 3.69 -19.68 24.01
N MET A 135 4.16 -19.49 22.79
CA MET A 135 5.54 -19.71 22.35
C MET A 135 6.34 -18.42 22.14
N ARG A 136 5.78 -17.25 22.47
CA ARG A 136 6.54 -15.99 22.50
C ARG A 136 7.68 -16.06 23.50
N THR A 137 8.70 -15.24 23.25
CA THR A 137 9.94 -15.18 24.03
C THR A 137 10.24 -13.75 24.43
N LYS A 138 10.81 -13.57 25.62
CA LYS A 138 11.39 -12.29 26.04
C LYS A 138 12.69 -12.03 25.29
N LEU A 139 13.14 -10.77 25.31
CA LEU A 139 14.43 -10.34 24.74
C LEU A 139 15.58 -11.31 25.07
N GLY A 140 16.31 -11.72 24.04
CA GLY A 140 17.50 -12.58 24.14
C GLY A 140 17.22 -14.06 24.38
N HIS A 141 15.97 -14.52 24.34
CA HIS A 141 15.61 -15.92 24.51
C HIS A 141 15.35 -16.59 23.14
N SER A 142 15.13 -17.91 23.11
CA SER A 142 14.77 -18.64 21.88
C SER A 142 13.83 -19.79 22.17
N ARG A 143 13.23 -20.34 21.10
CA ARG A 143 12.51 -21.61 21.11
C ARG A 143 13.35 -22.66 20.44
N GLY A 144 13.56 -23.79 21.11
CA GLY A 144 14.33 -24.90 20.55
C GLY A 144 13.73 -26.24 20.92
N ARG A 145 14.08 -27.27 20.16
CA ARG A 145 13.86 -28.67 20.57
C ARG A 145 14.68 -28.96 21.83
N THR A 146 14.14 -29.69 22.80
CA THR A 146 14.78 -29.93 24.13
C THR A 146 16.22 -30.45 24.07
N THR A 147 16.49 -31.29 23.06
CA THR A 147 17.80 -31.64 22.53
C THR A 147 17.69 -31.64 21.01
N ASP A 148 18.81 -31.64 20.29
CA ASP A 148 18.77 -31.61 18.83
C ASP A 148 17.82 -32.69 18.24
N GLY A 149 16.90 -32.26 17.39
CA GLY A 149 15.92 -33.14 16.73
C GLY A 149 14.86 -33.78 17.65
N ALA A 150 14.77 -33.41 18.92
CA ALA A 150 13.75 -33.91 19.84
C ALA A 150 12.33 -33.45 19.44
N ALA A 151 11.32 -34.28 19.70
CA ALA A 151 9.93 -33.94 19.34
C ALA A 151 9.33 -32.77 20.15
N THR A 152 9.89 -32.47 21.31
CA THR A 152 9.36 -31.46 22.25
C THR A 152 10.12 -30.15 22.12
N TRP A 153 9.39 -29.04 22.01
CA TRP A 153 9.93 -27.68 22.07
C TRP A 153 10.00 -27.17 23.51
N SER A 154 10.95 -26.28 23.79
CA SER A 154 11.13 -25.63 25.09
C SER A 154 11.70 -24.23 24.93
N LEU A 155 11.58 -23.45 25.99
CA LEU A 155 12.23 -22.15 26.14
C LEU A 155 13.73 -22.32 26.37
N PHE A 156 14.54 -21.44 25.77
CA PHE A 156 15.97 -21.32 26.04
C PHE A 156 16.27 -19.89 26.44
N ASN A 157 16.83 -19.71 27.64
CA ASN A 157 17.26 -18.40 28.12
C ASN A 157 18.62 -17.97 27.56
N ASN A 158 19.37 -18.93 27.01
CA ASN A 158 20.64 -18.72 26.35
C ASN A 158 20.56 -19.48 25.02
N PRO A 159 20.24 -18.79 23.91
CA PRO A 159 20.13 -19.43 22.60
C PRO A 159 21.43 -20.15 22.19
N THR A 160 21.32 -21.18 21.35
CA THR A 160 22.44 -22.05 20.97
C THR A 160 22.76 -22.08 19.46
N PRO A 161 22.90 -20.94 18.77
CA PRO A 161 23.16 -20.91 17.34
C PRO A 161 24.46 -21.66 16.98
N ASN A 162 24.39 -22.55 15.98
CA ASN A 162 25.49 -23.42 15.54
C ASN A 162 26.01 -24.40 16.60
N ALA A 163 25.28 -24.61 17.70
CA ALA A 163 25.65 -25.51 18.79
C ALA A 163 24.53 -26.51 19.08
N ALA A 164 24.84 -27.58 19.83
CA ALA A 164 23.80 -28.51 20.25
C ALA A 164 22.84 -27.83 21.24
N ASN A 165 21.54 -28.01 21.05
CA ASN A 165 20.53 -27.51 21.97
C ASN A 165 20.80 -28.04 23.38
N ALA A 166 21.13 -27.13 24.29
CA ALA A 166 21.42 -27.42 25.69
C ALA A 166 20.90 -26.30 26.59
N GLY A 167 20.40 -26.66 27.78
CA GLY A 167 19.89 -25.67 28.72
C GLY A 167 18.40 -25.32 28.54
N ALA A 168 17.59 -26.27 28.04
CA ALA A 168 16.14 -26.14 28.02
C ALA A 168 15.59 -25.74 29.40
N SER A 169 14.71 -24.74 29.40
CA SER A 169 14.15 -24.08 30.57
C SER A 169 12.64 -24.33 30.66
N PRO A 170 12.04 -24.32 31.87
CA PRO A 170 10.60 -24.25 32.01
C PRO A 170 9.99 -23.03 31.30
N GLU A 171 8.72 -23.13 30.92
CA GLU A 171 7.96 -22.02 30.36
C GLU A 171 7.81 -20.85 31.35
N TYR A 172 7.47 -19.67 30.81
CA TYR A 172 7.11 -18.51 31.64
C TYR A 172 5.87 -18.79 32.49
N LEU A 173 5.85 -18.24 33.70
CA LEU A 173 4.61 -18.16 34.47
C LEU A 173 3.56 -17.32 33.72
N VAL A 174 2.29 -17.57 34.02
CA VAL A 174 1.17 -16.82 33.45
C VAL A 174 1.24 -15.35 33.90
N ARG A 175 1.08 -14.41 32.96
CA ARG A 175 1.00 -12.95 33.20
C ARG A 175 -0.11 -12.66 34.23
N PRO A 176 0.13 -11.83 35.27
CA PRO A 176 -0.91 -11.50 36.23
C PRO A 176 -2.02 -10.66 35.58
N VAL A 177 -3.21 -10.69 36.18
CA VAL A 177 -4.35 -9.86 35.74
C VAL A 177 -4.71 -8.87 36.83
N LEU A 178 -4.81 -7.59 36.46
CA LEU A 178 -5.21 -6.51 37.35
C LEU A 178 -6.72 -6.22 37.18
N THR A 179 -7.41 -5.92 38.28
CA THR A 179 -8.85 -5.58 38.27
C THR A 179 -9.14 -4.49 39.29
N PRO A 180 -9.86 -3.41 38.92
CA PRO A 180 -10.47 -3.15 37.61
C PRO A 180 -9.43 -2.90 36.51
N ALA A 181 -9.85 -2.80 35.24
CA ALA A 181 -8.95 -2.59 34.11
C ALA A 181 -8.24 -1.22 34.16
N ALA A 182 -7.24 -1.00 33.32
CA ALA A 182 -6.64 0.33 33.16
C ALA A 182 -7.69 1.35 32.68
N GLY A 183 -7.47 2.64 32.96
CA GLY A 183 -8.33 3.72 32.46
C GLY A 183 -8.73 4.75 33.51
N PHE A 184 -9.81 5.47 33.22
CA PHE A 184 -10.25 6.66 33.95
C PHE A 184 -11.33 6.37 34.98
N TYR A 185 -11.16 6.95 36.18
CA TYR A 185 -12.05 6.77 37.30
C TYR A 185 -12.33 8.08 38.04
N GLY A 186 -13.62 8.37 38.30
CA GLY A 186 -14.08 9.52 39.08
C GLY A 186 -13.89 9.39 40.61
N GLY A 187 -12.97 8.55 41.05
CA GLY A 187 -12.70 8.29 42.47
C GLY A 187 -11.68 7.17 42.67
N ALA A 188 -11.20 7.05 43.91
CA ALA A 188 -10.18 6.07 44.27
C ALA A 188 -10.59 4.63 43.94
N GLN A 189 -9.62 3.83 43.49
CA GLN A 189 -9.79 2.42 43.14
C GLN A 189 -9.08 1.50 44.13
N ASN A 190 -9.57 0.26 44.25
CA ASN A 190 -8.86 -0.81 44.96
C ASN A 190 -8.50 -1.91 43.96
N VAL A 191 -7.24 -1.93 43.52
CA VAL A 191 -6.76 -2.83 42.47
C VAL A 191 -6.42 -4.19 43.06
N THR A 192 -7.07 -5.23 42.56
CA THR A 192 -6.78 -6.62 42.87
C THR A 192 -5.90 -7.21 41.79
N ILE A 193 -4.88 -7.98 42.18
CA ILE A 193 -3.99 -8.68 41.25
C ILE A 193 -4.18 -10.18 41.42
N THR A 194 -4.43 -10.88 40.32
CA THR A 194 -4.57 -12.34 40.29
C THR A 194 -3.47 -12.97 39.43
N GLY A 195 -3.09 -14.20 39.75
CA GLY A 195 -2.01 -14.91 39.07
C GLY A 195 -2.08 -16.42 39.36
N PRO A 196 -1.18 -17.22 38.76
CA PRO A 196 -1.20 -18.67 38.91
C PRO A 196 -0.94 -19.09 40.37
N ALA A 197 -1.60 -20.19 40.78
CA ALA A 197 -1.48 -20.72 42.13
C ALA A 197 -0.02 -21.12 42.44
N GLY A 198 0.50 -20.69 43.60
CA GLY A 198 1.87 -20.98 44.04
C GLY A 198 2.91 -19.95 43.61
N ALA A 199 2.60 -19.06 42.67
CA ALA A 199 3.48 -17.95 42.31
C ALA A 199 3.37 -16.80 43.31
N THR A 200 4.48 -16.08 43.52
CA THR A 200 4.50 -14.80 44.24
C THR A 200 4.32 -13.67 43.23
N ILE A 201 3.22 -12.94 43.34
CA ILE A 201 3.00 -11.72 42.55
C ILE A 201 3.83 -10.59 43.16
N ARG A 202 4.64 -9.92 42.34
CA ARG A 202 5.44 -8.74 42.70
C ARG A 202 4.95 -7.56 41.89
N TYR A 203 4.93 -6.37 42.49
CA TYR A 203 4.47 -5.17 41.82
C TYR A 203 5.28 -3.93 42.19
N THR A 204 5.16 -2.91 41.35
CA THR A 204 5.73 -1.58 41.52
C THR A 204 4.65 -0.54 41.19
N THR A 205 4.80 0.68 41.70
CA THR A 205 3.84 1.79 41.50
C THR A 205 4.51 3.06 40.98
N ASN A 206 5.75 2.95 40.55
CA ASN A 206 6.63 4.02 40.10
C ASN A 206 7.12 3.77 38.67
N GLY A 207 6.52 2.82 37.96
CA GLY A 207 6.86 2.48 36.58
C GLY A 207 8.07 1.58 36.36
N SER A 208 8.84 1.26 37.41
CA SER A 208 9.99 0.35 37.31
C SER A 208 9.57 -1.10 37.08
N GLU A 209 10.36 -1.89 36.38
CA GLU A 209 10.11 -3.31 36.13
C GLU A 209 10.07 -4.11 37.46
N PRO A 210 9.03 -4.91 37.71
CA PRO A 210 8.98 -5.75 38.90
C PRO A 210 10.11 -6.77 38.90
N THR A 211 10.81 -6.90 40.03
CA THR A 211 11.84 -7.93 40.25
C THR A 211 11.41 -8.88 41.35
N ALA A 212 12.15 -9.97 41.54
CA ALA A 212 11.91 -10.92 42.62
C ALA A 212 11.99 -10.30 44.03
N THR A 213 12.57 -9.10 44.18
CA THR A 213 12.69 -8.36 45.45
C THR A 213 11.71 -7.19 45.58
N SER A 214 10.96 -6.85 44.53
CA SER A 214 9.93 -5.80 44.57
C SER A 214 8.82 -6.14 45.58
N THR A 215 7.91 -5.20 45.84
CA THR A 215 6.84 -5.41 46.83
C THR A 215 5.99 -6.64 46.48
N ALA A 216 5.85 -7.57 47.43
CA ALA A 216 4.97 -8.72 47.26
C ALA A 216 3.51 -8.30 47.44
N TYR A 217 2.65 -8.73 46.52
CA TYR A 217 1.22 -8.49 46.60
C TYR A 217 0.59 -9.28 47.75
N ALA A 218 -0.03 -8.58 48.69
CA ALA A 218 -0.61 -9.16 49.90
C ALA A 218 -2.14 -8.91 50.06
N GLY A 219 -2.73 -8.14 49.13
CA GLY A 219 -4.13 -7.74 49.15
C GLY A 219 -4.36 -6.52 48.25
N PRO A 220 -5.61 -6.08 48.04
CA PRO A 220 -5.93 -4.98 47.14
C PRO A 220 -5.09 -3.72 47.38
N ILE A 221 -4.60 -3.11 46.30
CA ILE A 221 -3.80 -1.88 46.32
C ILE A 221 -4.75 -0.69 46.23
N ALA A 222 -4.73 0.19 47.23
CA ALA A 222 -5.50 1.42 47.21
C ALA A 222 -4.82 2.46 46.29
N VAL A 223 -5.52 2.86 45.22
CA VAL A 223 -5.09 3.86 44.24
C VAL A 223 -5.93 5.11 44.43
N ASN A 224 -5.38 6.10 45.12
CA ASN A 224 -6.10 7.33 45.52
C ASN A 224 -5.79 8.55 44.62
N ALA A 225 -4.81 8.42 43.73
CA ALA A 225 -4.36 9.40 42.75
C ALA A 225 -3.89 8.66 41.51
N THR A 226 -3.68 9.34 40.38
CA THR A 226 -3.17 8.71 39.17
C THR A 226 -1.91 7.90 39.48
N THR A 227 -1.90 6.63 39.09
CA THR A 227 -0.82 5.68 39.42
C THR A 227 -0.72 4.64 38.31
N VAL A 228 0.50 4.40 37.85
CA VAL A 228 0.82 3.22 37.05
C VAL A 228 1.16 2.06 37.98
N ILE A 229 0.60 0.87 37.73
CA ILE A 229 0.96 -0.36 38.43
C ILE A 229 1.54 -1.33 37.43
N ARG A 230 2.76 -1.82 37.71
CA ARG A 230 3.37 -2.92 36.96
C ARG A 230 3.44 -4.15 37.85
N ALA A 231 3.08 -5.32 37.33
CA ALA A 231 3.11 -6.56 38.09
C ALA A 231 3.61 -7.75 37.27
N ALA A 232 4.35 -8.65 37.92
CA ALA A 232 4.77 -9.92 37.34
C ALA A 232 4.72 -11.04 38.39
N CYS A 233 4.56 -12.28 37.92
CA CYS A 233 4.55 -13.48 38.74
C CYS A 233 5.95 -14.09 38.80
N PHE A 234 6.40 -14.39 40.02
CA PHE A 234 7.69 -15.00 40.32
C PHE A 234 7.51 -16.36 40.99
N GLY A 235 8.28 -17.32 40.53
CA GLY A 235 8.19 -18.72 40.92
C GLY A 235 9.27 -19.19 41.89
N GLY A 236 9.32 -20.51 42.08
CA GLY A 236 10.44 -21.19 42.74
C GLY A 236 11.73 -21.16 41.93
N ALA A 237 12.83 -21.65 42.49
CA ALA A 237 14.12 -21.70 41.79
C ALA A 237 14.02 -22.51 40.48
N GLY A 238 14.36 -21.86 39.36
CA GLY A 238 14.33 -22.46 38.02
C GLY A 238 13.07 -22.15 37.20
N GLU A 239 12.01 -21.60 37.82
CA GLU A 239 10.83 -21.12 37.10
C GLU A 239 11.09 -19.74 36.47
N GLN A 240 10.57 -19.52 35.25
CA GLN A 240 10.77 -18.26 34.54
C GLN A 240 9.68 -17.25 34.93
N PRO A 241 10.05 -16.01 35.30
CA PRO A 241 9.07 -14.97 35.62
C PRO A 241 8.12 -14.72 34.44
N SER A 242 6.86 -14.45 34.74
CA SER A 242 5.88 -14.10 33.70
C SER A 242 6.27 -12.84 32.93
N PHE A 243 5.63 -12.59 31.79
CA PHE A 243 5.54 -11.23 31.24
C PHE A 243 4.92 -10.28 32.29
N THR A 244 5.25 -9.00 32.17
CA THR A 244 4.80 -7.95 33.08
C THR A 244 3.49 -7.36 32.56
N GLU A 245 2.51 -7.21 33.44
CA GLU A 245 1.28 -6.49 33.19
C GLU A 245 1.42 -5.05 33.67
N THR A 246 1.07 -4.08 32.83
CA THR A 246 1.10 -2.65 33.16
C THR A 246 -0.30 -2.09 33.02
N ASN A 247 -0.79 -1.42 34.06
CA ASN A 247 -2.05 -0.68 33.97
C ASN A 247 -1.87 0.70 34.59
N THR A 248 -2.24 1.73 33.83
CA THR A 248 -2.38 3.08 34.36
C THR A 248 -3.82 3.36 34.81
N TYR A 249 -3.97 3.82 36.04
CA TYR A 249 -5.24 4.22 36.63
C TYR A 249 -5.25 5.74 36.78
N PHE A 250 -6.10 6.43 36.02
CA PHE A 250 -6.25 7.87 36.10
C PHE A 250 -7.37 8.22 37.08
N ILE A 251 -7.04 8.89 38.19
CA ILE A 251 -7.98 9.18 39.27
C ILE A 251 -8.33 10.65 39.27
N ASN A 252 -9.61 10.96 39.05
CA ASN A 252 -10.12 12.34 38.93
C ASN A 252 -9.36 13.19 37.90
N ALA A 253 -8.79 12.55 36.88
CA ALA A 253 -8.27 13.21 35.69
C ALA A 253 -9.36 13.23 34.61
N ALA A 254 -9.34 14.25 33.77
CA ALA A 254 -10.21 14.38 32.62
C ALA A 254 -9.43 15.08 31.51
N HIS A 255 -9.52 14.54 30.30
CA HIS A 255 -8.89 15.05 29.10
C HIS A 255 -9.90 15.01 27.96
N THR A 256 -9.75 15.94 27.01
CA THR A 256 -10.56 16.07 25.79
C THR A 256 -9.87 15.48 24.58
N VAL A 257 -8.57 15.18 24.70
CA VAL A 257 -7.72 14.53 23.70
C VAL A 257 -7.30 13.14 24.18
N ALA A 258 -6.66 12.36 23.30
CA ALA A 258 -6.12 11.06 23.64
C ALA A 258 -5.05 11.16 24.76
N VAL A 259 -4.83 10.07 25.49
CA VAL A 259 -3.85 10.02 26.57
C VAL A 259 -2.84 8.91 26.34
N LEU A 260 -1.57 9.27 26.45
CA LEU A 260 -0.44 8.36 26.43
C LEU A 260 0.05 8.14 27.86
N SER A 261 0.18 6.89 28.28
CA SER A 261 0.90 6.54 29.50
C SER A 261 2.11 5.69 29.15
N ILE A 262 3.30 6.21 29.48
CA ILE A 262 4.54 5.47 29.32
C ILE A 262 5.10 5.09 30.69
N ALA A 263 5.70 3.90 30.79
CA ALA A 263 6.36 3.49 32.01
C ALA A 263 7.60 2.63 31.74
N GLY A 264 8.63 2.81 32.55
CA GLY A 264 9.88 2.07 32.45
C GLY A 264 10.89 2.48 33.51
N ASP A 265 11.95 1.69 33.65
CA ASP A 265 12.99 1.92 34.68
C ASP A 265 13.74 3.24 34.49
N GLN A 266 13.88 3.70 33.23
CA GLN A 266 14.69 4.87 32.89
C GLN A 266 14.00 5.77 31.84
N VAL A 267 12.68 5.65 31.66
CA VAL A 267 11.94 6.49 30.70
C VAL A 267 11.85 7.95 31.18
N ASP A 268 11.74 8.15 32.49
CA ASP A 268 11.86 9.46 33.14
C ASP A 268 13.30 9.95 33.11
N ASP A 269 14.29 9.09 33.40
CA ASP A 269 15.71 9.46 33.24
C ASP A 269 16.04 9.98 31.82
N LEU A 270 15.45 9.36 30.79
CA LEU A 270 15.56 9.81 29.40
C LEU A 270 14.95 11.22 29.27
N LEU A 271 13.70 11.40 29.68
CA LEU A 271 12.98 12.67 29.50
C LEU A 271 13.48 13.79 30.43
N ASP A 272 14.18 13.47 31.51
CA ASP A 272 14.92 14.42 32.36
C ASP A 272 16.26 14.83 31.75
N GLY A 273 16.64 14.28 30.59
CA GLY A 273 17.82 14.68 29.82
C GLY A 273 19.13 14.01 30.26
N ASN A 274 19.08 12.87 30.98
CA ASN A 274 20.26 12.26 31.60
C ASN A 274 21.11 11.36 30.69
N GLY A 275 21.06 11.55 29.37
CA GLY A 275 21.99 10.97 28.40
C GLY A 275 21.34 10.28 27.21
N PHE A 276 22.17 9.81 26.27
CA PHE A 276 21.77 9.02 25.09
C PHE A 276 21.45 7.56 25.46
N ILE A 277 20.45 7.37 26.33
CA ILE A 277 19.95 6.05 26.69
C ILE A 277 18.78 5.64 25.79
N GLN A 278 18.58 4.34 25.61
CA GLN A 278 17.46 3.78 24.83
C GLN A 278 16.66 2.82 25.70
N PRO A 279 15.93 3.33 26.71
CA PRO A 279 15.25 2.47 27.67
C PRO A 279 14.10 1.69 27.03
N PHE A 280 13.85 0.51 27.58
CA PHE A 280 12.65 -0.25 27.30
C PHE A 280 11.53 0.09 28.29
N GLY A 281 10.30 0.11 27.80
CA GLY A 281 9.14 0.41 28.62
C GLY A 281 7.82 0.06 27.95
N SER A 282 6.73 0.20 28.70
CA SER A 282 5.37 0.07 28.19
C SER A 282 4.86 1.40 27.64
N PHE A 283 4.01 1.30 26.63
CA PHE A 283 3.27 2.38 26.00
C PHE A 283 1.80 1.98 26.00
N GLU A 284 0.96 2.68 26.76
CA GLU A 284 -0.50 2.50 26.78
C GLU A 284 -1.16 3.69 26.05
N TYR A 285 -1.98 3.42 25.03
CA TYR A 285 -2.75 4.42 24.29
C TYR A 285 -4.22 4.38 24.69
N PHE A 286 -4.71 5.48 25.26
CA PHE A 286 -6.11 5.67 25.65
C PHE A 286 -6.76 6.67 24.69
N GLY A 287 -7.92 6.32 24.14
CA GLY A 287 -8.68 7.23 23.26
C GLY A 287 -9.29 8.40 24.04
N GLU A 288 -9.87 9.36 23.32
CA GLU A 288 -10.54 10.54 23.91
C GLU A 288 -11.70 10.18 24.87
N ASP A 289 -12.26 8.97 24.77
CA ASP A 289 -13.27 8.43 25.68
C ASP A 289 -12.69 7.80 26.96
N GLY A 290 -11.37 7.85 27.14
CA GLY A 290 -10.64 7.30 28.28
C GLY A 290 -10.56 5.77 28.29
N GLN A 291 -10.93 5.08 27.21
CA GLN A 291 -10.76 3.63 27.10
C GLN A 291 -9.36 3.30 26.56
N LEU A 292 -8.73 2.27 27.13
CA LEU A 292 -7.51 1.69 26.58
C LEU A 292 -7.82 1.11 25.20
N ARG A 293 -7.10 1.56 24.18
CA ARG A 293 -7.26 1.10 22.80
C ARG A 293 -6.25 0.03 22.45
N ASP A 294 -4.99 0.27 22.81
CA ASP A 294 -3.92 -0.69 22.66
C ASP A 294 -2.77 -0.42 23.63
N GLU A 295 -1.92 -1.43 23.82
CA GLU A 295 -0.69 -1.35 24.58
C GLU A 295 0.44 -2.10 23.87
N ALA A 296 1.67 -1.61 24.03
CA ALA A 296 2.85 -2.31 23.56
C ALA A 296 4.04 -2.10 24.50
N VAL A 297 5.06 -2.94 24.35
CA VAL A 297 6.37 -2.77 25.01
C VAL A 297 7.42 -2.58 23.93
N GLY A 298 8.26 -1.57 24.11
CA GLY A 298 9.18 -1.13 23.08
C GLY A 298 10.33 -0.31 23.62
N GLU A 299 11.12 0.19 22.70
CA GLU A 299 12.26 1.08 22.93
C GLU A 299 11.80 2.54 22.84
N PHE A 300 12.34 3.38 23.72
CA PHE A 300 12.22 4.83 23.66
C PHE A 300 13.58 5.43 23.35
N ASN A 301 13.64 6.44 22.50
CA ASN A 301 14.87 7.20 22.29
C ASN A 301 14.58 8.68 22.01
N GLU A 302 15.64 9.48 22.02
CA GLU A 302 15.59 10.93 21.80
C GLU A 302 14.96 11.29 20.44
N HIS A 303 14.03 12.24 20.46
CA HIS A 303 13.51 12.88 19.25
C HIS A 303 13.70 14.40 19.30
N GLY A 304 14.34 14.93 18.26
CA GLY A 304 14.75 16.31 18.18
C GLY A 304 16.18 16.52 18.66
N GLN A 305 16.71 17.72 18.45
CA GLN A 305 18.07 18.05 18.85
C GLN A 305 18.08 19.31 19.74
N ASP A 306 17.79 20.48 19.17
CA ASP A 306 17.84 21.72 19.95
C ASP A 306 16.72 21.78 21.00
N SER A 307 15.54 21.25 20.65
CA SER A 307 14.41 21.12 21.57
C SER A 307 14.67 20.16 22.73
N TRP A 308 15.69 19.30 22.65
CA TRP A 308 16.12 18.44 23.75
C TRP A 308 16.87 19.19 24.85
N ALA A 309 17.23 20.46 24.62
CA ALA A 309 17.71 21.35 25.67
C ALA A 309 16.59 21.80 26.63
N TYR A 310 15.31 21.63 26.27
CA TYR A 310 14.16 22.05 27.07
C TYR A 310 13.78 21.01 28.12
N ASP A 311 13.13 21.41 29.22
CA ASP A 311 12.72 20.46 30.26
C ASP A 311 11.57 19.55 29.81
N GLN A 312 10.75 19.99 28.84
CA GLN A 312 9.75 19.16 28.17
C GLN A 312 10.32 18.66 26.83
N ARG A 313 10.54 17.34 26.71
CA ARG A 313 11.29 16.71 25.60
C ARG A 313 10.43 15.74 24.80
N GLY A 314 10.61 15.72 23.49
CA GLY A 314 10.01 14.71 22.60
C GLY A 314 10.81 13.41 22.58
N PHE A 315 10.19 12.32 22.13
CA PHE A 315 10.85 11.02 21.99
C PHE A 315 10.27 10.23 20.81
N ASP A 316 11.05 9.33 20.22
CA ASP A 316 10.52 8.29 19.34
C ASP A 316 10.17 7.06 20.19
N TYR A 317 9.03 6.45 19.90
CA TYR A 317 8.66 5.14 20.41
C TYR A 317 8.75 4.10 19.29
N ILE A 318 9.37 2.97 19.58
CA ILE A 318 9.53 1.86 18.63
C ILE A 318 9.01 0.59 19.29
N ALA A 319 7.89 0.07 18.79
CA ALA A 319 7.42 -1.27 19.15
C ALA A 319 8.41 -2.32 18.63
N ARG A 320 8.75 -3.28 19.49
CA ARG A 320 9.76 -4.30 19.21
C ARG A 320 9.14 -5.66 19.44
N ASP A 321 8.87 -6.40 18.37
CA ASP A 321 8.34 -7.77 18.46
C ASP A 321 9.32 -8.68 19.23
N GLN A 322 10.61 -8.35 19.22
CA GLN A 322 11.67 -8.99 20.00
C GLN A 322 11.37 -9.03 21.51
N THR A 323 10.54 -8.12 22.01
CA THR A 323 10.12 -8.10 23.42
C THR A 323 9.13 -9.21 23.77
N GLY A 324 8.46 -9.78 22.77
CA GLY A 324 7.43 -10.82 22.92
C GLY A 324 6.05 -10.30 23.32
N TYR A 325 5.87 -8.97 23.44
CA TYR A 325 4.56 -8.36 23.75
C TYR A 325 3.76 -8.10 22.46
N ASN A 326 4.23 -7.15 21.65
CA ASN A 326 3.57 -6.65 20.45
C ASN A 326 4.64 -6.27 19.41
N ASP A 327 4.27 -6.23 18.13
CA ASP A 327 5.12 -5.77 17.02
C ASP A 327 4.82 -4.31 16.59
N ALA A 328 3.68 -3.77 17.00
CA ALA A 328 3.21 -2.43 16.68
C ALA A 328 2.13 -1.99 17.69
N ILE A 329 1.75 -0.72 17.62
CA ILE A 329 0.43 -0.26 18.08
C ILE A 329 -0.58 -0.54 16.95
N HIS A 330 -1.57 -1.37 17.24
CA HIS A 330 -2.64 -1.82 16.33
C HIS A 330 -3.95 -1.06 16.58
N TYR A 331 -3.94 0.24 16.28
CA TYR A 331 -5.13 1.09 16.35
C TYR A 331 -5.01 2.28 15.38
N PRO A 332 -6.09 2.76 14.74
CA PRO A 332 -6.07 3.97 13.92
C PRO A 332 -5.93 5.22 14.80
N ILE A 333 -4.69 5.69 14.98
CA ILE A 333 -4.36 6.82 15.86
C ILE A 333 -4.79 8.16 15.25
N PHE A 334 -4.55 8.37 13.95
CA PHE A 334 -4.69 9.66 13.29
C PHE A 334 -6.08 9.82 12.70
N ARG A 335 -6.84 10.82 13.14
CA ARG A 335 -8.23 11.04 12.70
C ARG A 335 -8.43 11.29 11.20
N THR A 336 -7.34 11.63 10.49
CA THR A 336 -7.33 11.93 9.05
C THR A 336 -6.79 10.79 8.19
N LYS A 337 -6.39 9.65 8.79
CA LYS A 337 -5.82 8.49 8.08
C LYS A 337 -6.56 7.21 8.47
N ASP A 338 -6.47 6.20 7.61
CA ASP A 338 -7.05 4.87 7.85
C ASP A 338 -6.03 3.85 8.38
N ARG A 339 -4.73 4.20 8.37
CA ARG A 339 -3.66 3.36 8.88
C ARG A 339 -3.89 2.99 10.34
N ASP A 340 -3.85 1.69 10.62
CA ASP A 340 -4.18 1.11 11.92
C ASP A 340 -3.01 0.35 12.57
N LYS A 341 -1.81 0.41 11.97
CA LYS A 341 -0.62 -0.28 12.49
C LYS A 341 0.61 0.64 12.44
N PHE A 342 1.25 0.82 13.59
CA PHE A 342 2.41 1.69 13.76
C PHE A 342 3.53 0.98 14.53
N GLN A 343 4.62 0.63 13.84
CA GLN A 343 5.82 0.13 14.51
C GLN A 343 6.55 1.27 15.23
N ARG A 344 6.52 2.47 14.64
CA ARG A 344 7.22 3.65 15.15
C ARG A 344 6.34 4.89 15.14
N LEU A 345 6.42 5.64 16.23
CA LEU A 345 5.72 6.91 16.42
C LEU A 345 6.69 7.96 16.94
N ILE A 346 6.50 9.19 16.51
CA ILE A 346 7.15 10.36 17.11
C ILE A 346 6.18 10.94 18.13
N ILE A 347 6.64 11.21 19.35
CA ILE A 347 5.90 11.93 20.38
C ILE A 347 6.58 13.28 20.59
N LYS A 348 5.98 14.36 20.10
CA LYS A 348 6.61 15.69 20.02
C LYS A 348 5.97 16.66 21.00
N ALA A 349 6.81 17.49 21.62
CA ALA A 349 6.40 18.60 22.49
C ALA A 349 6.48 19.95 21.75
N ALA A 350 5.98 20.02 20.52
CA ALA A 350 6.05 21.16 19.60
C ALA A 350 7.47 21.69 19.24
N ALA A 351 8.55 21.01 19.64
CA ALA A 351 9.94 21.36 19.35
C ALA A 351 10.29 22.85 19.64
N GLY A 352 10.81 23.61 18.67
CA GLY A 352 11.15 25.03 18.83
C GLY A 352 9.94 25.94 19.07
N ASP A 353 8.71 25.45 18.82
CA ASP A 353 7.45 26.11 19.17
C ASP A 353 6.93 25.68 20.56
N ASN A 354 7.74 25.01 21.38
CA ASN A 354 7.35 24.57 22.72
C ASN A 354 6.93 25.75 23.62
N PHE A 355 5.68 25.77 24.09
CA PHE A 355 5.20 26.80 25.00
C PHE A 355 5.89 26.64 26.37
N ASN A 356 6.49 27.73 26.86
CA ASN A 356 7.38 27.87 28.04
C ASN A 356 8.88 27.82 27.75
N PHE A 357 9.34 27.10 26.72
CA PHE A 357 10.77 26.88 26.50
C PHE A 357 11.28 27.36 25.13
N GLY A 358 10.43 27.36 24.11
CA GLY A 358 10.75 27.87 22.78
C GLY A 358 11.07 29.38 22.79
N PRO A 359 11.92 29.87 21.87
CA PRO A 359 12.29 31.28 21.81
C PRO A 359 11.11 32.14 21.35
N GLY A 360 11.11 33.44 21.68
CA GLY A 360 10.11 34.37 21.16
C GLY A 360 8.71 34.13 21.71
N GLN A 361 7.76 33.77 20.85
CA GLN A 361 6.32 33.67 21.15
C GLN A 361 5.79 32.29 20.73
N PRO A 362 6.22 31.21 21.42
CA PRO A 362 5.83 29.85 21.09
C PRO A 362 4.33 29.64 21.26
N ALA A 363 3.68 29.03 20.27
CA ALA A 363 2.24 28.76 20.23
C ALA A 363 1.89 27.29 20.48
N HIS A 364 2.89 26.41 20.58
CA HIS A 364 2.74 24.96 20.76
C HIS A 364 1.96 24.23 19.64
N ILE A 365 1.91 24.81 18.43
CA ILE A 365 1.04 24.29 17.37
C ILE A 365 1.58 24.52 15.94
N ARG A 366 2.61 25.35 15.71
CA ARG A 366 3.04 25.75 14.35
C ARG A 366 3.36 24.58 13.43
N ASP A 367 4.19 23.64 13.88
CA ASP A 367 4.53 22.45 13.09
C ASP A 367 3.31 21.57 12.83
N ALA A 368 2.43 21.38 13.83
CA ALA A 368 1.15 20.68 13.66
C ALA A 368 0.28 21.31 12.57
N TYR A 369 0.16 22.63 12.65
CA TYR A 369 -0.68 23.41 11.76
C TYR A 369 -0.20 23.31 10.32
N VAL A 370 1.09 23.52 10.03
CA VAL A 370 1.61 23.49 8.66
C VAL A 370 1.53 22.09 8.05
N GLN A 371 1.87 21.05 8.82
CA GLN A 371 1.73 19.66 8.37
C GLN A 371 0.26 19.32 8.05
N ALA A 372 -0.66 19.67 8.95
CA ALA A 372 -2.09 19.40 8.76
C ALA A 372 -2.71 20.24 7.64
N LEU A 373 -2.20 21.46 7.40
CA LEU A 373 -2.63 22.34 6.32
C LEU A 373 -2.26 21.72 4.96
N SER A 374 -1.00 21.30 4.81
CA SER A 374 -0.53 20.60 3.61
C SER A 374 -1.37 19.35 3.31
N GLN A 375 -1.59 18.53 4.35
CA GLN A 375 -2.35 17.29 4.22
C GLN A 375 -3.82 17.54 3.86
N THR A 376 -4.47 18.55 4.46
CA THR A 376 -5.88 18.89 4.16
C THR A 376 -6.04 19.48 2.76
N GLY A 377 -5.00 20.15 2.26
CA GLY A 377 -4.94 20.72 0.91
C GLY A 377 -4.50 19.74 -0.18
N ASP A 378 -4.24 18.47 0.16
CA ASP A 378 -3.71 17.45 -0.76
C ASP A 378 -2.50 17.96 -1.56
N LEU A 379 -1.59 18.65 -0.87
CA LEU A 379 -0.32 19.04 -1.48
C LEU A 379 0.49 17.78 -1.79
N ARG A 380 1.32 17.84 -2.84
CA ARG A 380 2.11 16.68 -3.29
C ARG A 380 3.35 16.47 -2.43
N LEU A 381 3.17 16.33 -1.12
CA LEU A 381 4.19 16.21 -0.10
C LEU A 381 3.85 15.03 0.82
N ASP A 382 4.86 14.40 1.41
CA ASP A 382 4.61 13.47 2.52
C ASP A 382 4.65 14.22 3.85
N GLU A 383 3.52 14.27 4.53
CA GLU A 383 3.38 14.96 5.82
C GLU A 383 3.38 14.05 7.03
N ARG A 384 3.90 14.59 8.13
CA ARG A 384 3.78 14.00 9.46
C ARG A 384 2.39 14.26 10.02
N SER A 385 1.47 13.32 9.77
CA SER A 385 0.11 13.31 10.33
C SER A 385 0.11 13.67 11.81
N TYR A 386 -0.85 14.47 12.24
CA TYR A 386 -0.92 15.06 13.59
C TYR A 386 -2.10 14.51 14.38
N GLU A 387 -1.87 14.15 15.64
CA GLU A 387 -2.92 13.86 16.62
C GLU A 387 -2.52 14.37 18.01
N PRO A 388 -3.28 15.28 18.66
CA PRO A 388 -2.93 15.81 19.98
C PRO A 388 -3.11 14.76 21.08
N ALA A 389 -2.27 14.83 22.11
CA ALA A 389 -2.34 13.95 23.26
C ALA A 389 -1.86 14.62 24.55
N VAL A 390 -2.28 14.05 25.69
CA VAL A 390 -1.65 14.30 26.99
C VAL A 390 -0.74 13.14 27.35
N LEU A 391 0.47 13.46 27.81
CA LEU A 391 1.44 12.46 28.23
C LEU A 391 1.46 12.29 29.76
N TYR A 392 1.50 11.04 30.20
CA TYR A 392 1.87 10.62 31.54
C TYR A 392 3.13 9.77 31.51
N VAL A 393 4.08 10.06 32.39
CA VAL A 393 5.35 9.32 32.53
C VAL A 393 5.41 8.75 33.93
N ASN A 394 5.51 7.42 34.05
CA ASN A 394 5.53 6.72 35.34
C ASN A 394 4.35 7.15 36.27
N GLY A 395 3.19 7.43 35.67
CA GLY A 395 1.97 7.88 36.37
C GLY A 395 1.93 9.37 36.73
N GLN A 396 2.93 10.16 36.34
CA GLN A 396 2.96 11.62 36.53
C GLN A 396 2.53 12.36 35.27
N TYR A 397 1.69 13.38 35.41
CA TYR A 397 1.31 14.26 34.30
C TYR A 397 2.54 14.99 33.75
N TRP A 398 2.71 14.97 32.43
CA TRP A 398 3.90 15.47 31.75
C TRP A 398 3.64 16.59 30.74
N GLY A 399 2.39 16.85 30.34
CA GLY A 399 2.03 18.00 29.51
C GLY A 399 1.27 17.63 28.24
N VAL A 400 1.07 18.66 27.42
CA VAL A 400 0.49 18.55 26.07
C VAL A 400 1.60 18.13 25.11
N TYR A 401 1.28 17.13 24.29
CA TYR A 401 2.14 16.55 23.27
C TYR A 401 1.31 16.31 22.01
N ASP A 402 1.98 15.89 20.95
CA ASP A 402 1.33 15.30 19.80
C ASP A 402 2.02 14.00 19.37
N MET A 403 1.23 13.10 18.80
CA MET A 403 1.71 11.92 18.11
C MET A 403 1.90 12.27 16.64
N ARG A 404 2.96 11.76 16.01
CA ARG A 404 3.19 11.86 14.56
C ARG A 404 3.58 10.56 13.92
N GLU A 405 3.15 10.41 12.68
CA GLU A 405 3.73 9.43 11.77
C GLU A 405 5.19 9.79 11.45
N LYS A 406 6.01 8.76 11.29
CA LYS A 406 7.41 8.90 10.89
C LYS A 406 7.53 8.69 9.37
N VAL A 407 7.28 9.75 8.60
CA VAL A 407 7.33 9.75 7.13
C VAL A 407 8.68 9.29 6.56
N ASP A 408 9.74 9.51 7.34
CA ASP A 408 11.12 9.16 7.02
C ASP A 408 11.49 7.73 7.46
N ASP A 409 10.51 6.84 7.59
CA ASP A 409 10.68 5.43 7.96
C ASP A 409 10.07 4.48 6.91
N HIS A 410 10.69 3.32 6.73
CA HIS A 410 10.20 2.29 5.81
C HIS A 410 8.81 1.74 6.19
N ASP A 411 8.40 1.79 7.46
CA ASP A 411 7.07 1.36 7.89
C ASP A 411 5.97 2.25 7.28
N TYR A 412 6.23 3.56 7.14
CA TYR A 412 5.32 4.52 6.50
C TYR A 412 5.25 4.28 4.98
N THR A 413 6.40 4.27 4.32
CA THR A 413 6.48 4.13 2.85
C THR A 413 5.98 2.77 2.37
N ARG A 414 6.14 1.72 3.17
CA ARG A 414 5.56 0.40 2.90
C ARG A 414 4.04 0.43 2.91
N TYR A 415 3.43 1.12 3.86
CA TYR A 415 1.97 1.16 3.98
C TYR A 415 1.32 2.00 2.87
N TYR A 416 1.84 3.21 2.63
CA TYR A 416 1.20 4.14 1.69
C TYR A 416 1.60 3.94 0.23
N TYR A 417 2.76 3.32 -0.04
CA TYR A 417 3.34 3.27 -1.38
C TYR A 417 3.86 1.90 -1.81
N ASP A 418 3.71 0.87 -0.98
CA ASP A 418 4.27 -0.47 -1.24
C ASP A 418 5.79 -0.45 -1.51
N GLN A 419 6.51 0.46 -0.84
CA GLN A 419 7.98 0.56 -0.93
C GLN A 419 8.60 0.09 0.39
N ASP A 420 9.34 -1.03 0.37
CA ASP A 420 10.05 -1.51 1.57
C ASP A 420 11.47 -0.92 1.71
N GLU A 421 12.12 -1.21 2.84
CA GLU A 421 13.45 -0.70 3.20
C GLU A 421 14.55 -0.92 2.15
N PHE A 422 14.43 -1.92 1.27
CA PHE A 422 15.40 -2.20 0.20
C PHE A 422 15.05 -1.51 -1.12
N ASN A 423 13.82 -1.01 -1.23
CA ASN A 423 13.26 -0.40 -2.44
C ASN A 423 13.06 1.10 -2.29
N ILE A 424 13.76 1.75 -1.34
CA ILE A 424 13.68 3.20 -1.14
C ILE A 424 15.05 3.83 -1.39
N GLN A 425 15.05 4.97 -2.08
CA GLN A 425 16.15 5.92 -2.04
C GLN A 425 15.66 7.19 -1.36
N MET A 426 16.18 7.50 -0.18
CA MET A 426 15.81 8.68 0.59
C MET A 426 17.04 9.45 1.02
N LEU A 427 17.04 10.75 0.74
CA LEU A 427 18.07 11.68 1.12
C LEU A 427 17.50 12.70 2.09
N LYS A 428 18.33 13.08 3.06
CA LYS A 428 17.97 13.98 4.15
C LYS A 428 19.13 14.93 4.38
N THR A 429 18.83 16.18 4.68
CA THR A 429 19.82 17.22 4.90
C THR A 429 19.54 17.90 6.22
N TRP A 430 20.52 17.91 7.12
CA TRP A 430 20.56 18.67 8.38
C TRP A 430 21.99 19.22 8.59
N GLY A 431 22.29 20.38 8.00
CA GLY A 431 23.65 20.95 7.91
C GLY A 431 24.61 20.19 6.98
N GLY A 432 24.31 18.92 6.69
CA GLY A 432 24.90 18.08 5.66
C GLY A 432 23.92 17.03 5.18
N THR A 433 24.13 16.51 3.97
CA THR A 433 23.24 15.49 3.37
C THR A 433 23.76 14.08 3.62
N TRP A 434 22.85 13.18 3.97
CA TRP A 434 23.08 11.74 4.01
C TRP A 434 21.96 10.98 3.30
N SER A 435 22.22 9.72 3.00
CA SER A 435 21.21 8.76 2.58
C SER A 435 20.68 8.04 3.80
N GLU A 436 19.39 8.17 4.05
CA GLU A 436 18.67 7.38 5.05
C GLU A 436 18.42 5.97 4.53
N TYR A 437 17.97 5.86 3.26
CA TYR A 437 17.81 4.60 2.53
C TYR A 437 18.43 4.69 1.13
N GLY A 438 18.87 3.55 0.60
CA GLY A 438 19.46 3.44 -0.74
C GLY A 438 20.98 3.66 -0.81
N GLY A 439 21.62 3.94 0.33
CA GLY A 439 23.07 4.09 0.46
C GLY A 439 23.70 5.13 -0.48
N ALA A 440 24.98 4.94 -0.80
CA ALA A 440 25.70 5.87 -1.67
C ALA A 440 25.05 6.05 -3.05
N GLN A 441 24.33 5.04 -3.55
CA GLN A 441 23.66 5.10 -4.84
C GLN A 441 22.53 6.13 -4.86
N ALA A 442 21.81 6.34 -3.75
CA ALA A 442 20.77 7.36 -3.66
C ALA A 442 21.35 8.77 -3.95
N GLN A 443 22.51 9.07 -3.36
CA GLN A 443 23.19 10.35 -3.57
C GLN A 443 23.71 10.50 -5.02
N THR A 444 24.26 9.43 -5.59
CA THR A 444 24.71 9.40 -6.99
C THR A 444 23.55 9.67 -7.94
N ASP A 445 22.43 8.96 -7.78
CA ASP A 445 21.27 9.09 -8.65
C ASP A 445 20.65 10.50 -8.58
N TRP A 446 20.58 11.10 -7.39
CA TRP A 446 20.14 12.48 -7.23
C TRP A 446 21.09 13.47 -7.92
N ASN A 447 22.40 13.29 -7.73
CA ASN A 447 23.40 14.14 -8.36
C ASN A 447 23.35 14.04 -9.89
N ASP A 448 23.13 12.85 -10.43
CA ASP A 448 23.00 12.64 -11.88
C ASP A 448 21.76 13.33 -12.45
N LEU A 449 20.61 13.25 -11.78
CA LEU A 449 19.40 13.98 -12.16
C LEU A 449 19.63 15.50 -12.11
N ARG A 450 20.17 16.03 -11.01
CA ARG A 450 20.51 17.45 -10.89
C ARG A 450 21.45 17.90 -12.00
N ASN A 451 22.53 17.15 -12.23
CA ASN A 451 23.51 17.48 -13.26
C ASN A 451 22.89 17.45 -14.67
N TYR A 452 21.98 16.51 -14.92
CA TYR A 452 21.21 16.45 -16.17
C TYR A 452 20.38 17.73 -16.36
N ILE A 453 19.59 18.13 -15.35
CA ILE A 453 18.79 19.37 -15.39
C ILE A 453 19.68 20.58 -15.67
N MET A 454 20.80 20.71 -14.95
CA MET A 454 21.69 21.87 -15.12
C MET A 454 22.45 21.90 -16.45
N SER A 455 22.63 20.77 -17.13
CA SER A 455 23.42 20.67 -18.36
C SER A 455 22.59 20.64 -19.64
N ASN A 456 21.26 20.58 -19.54
CA ASN A 456 20.34 20.58 -20.67
C ASN A 456 19.43 21.81 -20.64
N ASP A 457 18.77 22.05 -21.77
CA ASP A 457 17.72 23.08 -21.92
C ASP A 457 16.39 22.46 -21.46
N MET A 458 15.78 23.02 -20.41
CA MET A 458 14.53 22.49 -19.85
C MET A 458 13.29 22.91 -20.65
N GLY A 459 13.43 23.80 -21.64
CA GLY A 459 12.42 24.08 -22.65
C GLY A 459 12.35 23.02 -23.76
N ASP A 460 13.37 22.16 -23.89
CA ASP A 460 13.32 21.03 -24.82
C ASP A 460 12.40 19.92 -24.30
N ALA A 461 11.38 19.58 -25.10
CA ALA A 461 10.36 18.61 -24.71
C ALA A 461 10.93 17.21 -24.43
N THR A 462 12.03 16.80 -25.07
CA THR A 462 12.63 15.47 -24.84
C THR A 462 13.44 15.45 -23.56
N ALA A 463 14.23 16.50 -23.31
CA ALA A 463 14.98 16.66 -22.08
C ALA A 463 14.04 16.77 -20.87
N PHE A 464 12.98 17.56 -20.98
CA PHE A 464 11.99 17.70 -19.91
C PHE A 464 11.21 16.40 -19.66
N ALA A 465 10.83 15.65 -20.70
CA ALA A 465 10.16 14.36 -20.53
C ALA A 465 11.01 13.34 -19.74
N TYR A 466 12.35 13.38 -19.88
CA TYR A 466 13.24 12.57 -19.04
C TYR A 466 13.18 13.00 -17.58
N VAL A 467 13.20 14.31 -17.30
CA VAL A 467 13.12 14.86 -15.94
C VAL A 467 11.78 14.55 -15.30
N ASP A 468 10.66 14.78 -16.02
CA ASP A 468 9.32 14.45 -15.54
C ASP A 468 9.22 12.96 -15.20
N GLY A 469 9.84 12.07 -15.97
CA GLY A 469 9.87 10.63 -15.69
C GLY A 469 10.64 10.23 -14.43
N GLN A 470 11.44 11.12 -13.82
CA GLN A 470 12.28 10.84 -12.65
C GLN A 470 11.96 11.71 -11.44
N PHE A 471 11.35 12.88 -11.64
CA PHE A 471 11.18 13.91 -10.63
C PHE A 471 9.75 14.41 -10.61
N ASN A 472 9.13 14.36 -9.44
CA ASN A 472 7.84 15.00 -9.22
C ASN A 472 8.08 16.51 -9.00
N TRP A 473 8.33 17.24 -10.10
CA TRP A 473 8.57 18.69 -10.04
C TRP A 473 7.37 19.47 -9.50
N LYS A 474 6.15 18.90 -9.51
CA LYS A 474 4.98 19.48 -8.83
C LYS A 474 5.08 19.37 -7.31
N SER A 475 5.70 18.30 -6.78
CA SER A 475 6.05 18.18 -5.37
C SER A 475 7.06 19.25 -4.95
N LEU A 476 8.08 19.54 -5.78
CA LEU A 476 8.99 20.66 -5.57
C LEU A 476 8.24 21.99 -5.49
N ILE A 477 7.29 22.22 -6.41
CA ILE A 477 6.48 23.45 -6.44
C ILE A 477 5.62 23.56 -5.18
N ASP A 478 4.89 22.51 -4.80
CA ASP A 478 4.08 22.52 -3.57
C ASP A 478 4.97 22.77 -2.33
N TYR A 479 6.18 22.20 -2.29
CA TYR A 479 7.16 22.41 -1.23
C TYR A 479 7.61 23.88 -1.14
N PHE A 480 7.94 24.51 -2.27
CA PHE A 480 8.34 25.92 -2.31
C PHE A 480 7.16 26.86 -2.02
N CYS A 481 5.98 26.60 -2.60
CA CYS A 481 4.80 27.41 -2.36
C CYS A 481 4.41 27.42 -0.88
N LEU A 482 4.39 26.25 -0.22
CA LEU A 482 4.06 26.16 1.20
C LEU A 482 5.09 26.86 2.09
N ASN A 483 6.39 26.60 1.86
CA ASN A 483 7.45 27.22 2.66
C ASN A 483 7.52 28.73 2.45
N SER A 484 7.32 29.22 1.22
CA SER A 484 7.28 30.65 0.90
C SER A 484 6.05 31.33 1.53
N TYR A 485 4.88 30.73 1.40
CA TYR A 485 3.65 31.30 1.96
C TYR A 485 3.69 31.37 3.49
N THR A 486 4.11 30.29 4.15
CA THR A 486 4.24 30.23 5.62
C THR A 486 5.47 30.96 6.16
N VAL A 487 6.31 31.49 5.27
CA VAL A 487 7.56 32.20 5.58
C VAL A 487 8.45 31.32 6.48
N CYS A 488 8.64 30.07 6.06
CA CYS A 488 9.48 29.11 6.77
C CYS A 488 10.93 29.56 6.70
N ALA A 489 11.58 29.67 7.87
CA ALA A 489 12.92 30.19 7.99
C ALA A 489 13.99 29.12 8.27
N ASP A 490 13.60 27.85 8.33
CA ASP A 490 14.47 26.72 8.61
C ASP A 490 14.17 25.50 7.73
N TRP A 491 14.46 25.63 6.44
CA TRP A 491 14.29 24.63 5.38
C TRP A 491 15.43 24.72 4.35
N LEU A 492 15.54 23.75 3.44
CA LEU A 492 16.60 23.52 2.43
C LEU A 492 17.98 23.13 2.97
N ASN A 493 18.50 23.82 3.98
CA ASN A 493 19.82 23.53 4.56
C ASN A 493 19.78 22.68 5.83
N TRP A 494 18.63 22.58 6.50
CA TRP A 494 18.49 21.84 7.75
C TRP A 494 17.31 20.89 7.82
N ASN A 495 16.12 21.31 7.42
CA ASN A 495 14.93 20.47 7.53
C ASN A 495 14.44 20.12 6.12
N THR A 496 15.13 19.21 5.46
CA THR A 496 14.77 18.81 4.09
C THR A 496 15.01 17.34 3.87
N GLY A 497 13.97 16.64 3.40
CA GLY A 497 14.03 15.27 2.96
C GLY A 497 13.30 15.09 1.63
N TRP A 498 13.82 14.20 0.80
CA TRP A 498 13.20 13.83 -0.47
C TRP A 498 13.57 12.40 -0.81
N TRP A 499 12.66 11.69 -1.46
CA TRP A 499 12.82 10.27 -1.69
C TRP A 499 12.10 9.80 -2.95
N ARG A 500 12.42 8.57 -3.37
CA ARG A 500 11.69 7.83 -4.40
C ARG A 500 11.67 6.33 -4.10
N GLY A 501 10.61 5.68 -4.54
CA GLY A 501 10.46 4.23 -4.60
C GLY A 501 11.24 3.61 -5.76
N ARG A 502 11.63 2.35 -5.60
CA ARG A 502 12.38 1.53 -6.56
C ARG A 502 11.67 0.23 -6.90
N ASP A 503 10.67 -0.18 -6.11
CA ASP A 503 9.77 -1.26 -6.49
C ASP A 503 8.94 -0.79 -7.69
N LEU A 504 8.91 -1.62 -8.74
CA LEU A 504 8.19 -1.33 -9.97
C LEU A 504 6.68 -1.47 -9.82
N GLU A 505 6.26 -2.35 -8.90
CA GLU A 505 4.85 -2.60 -8.60
C GLU A 505 4.30 -1.59 -7.58
N GLY A 506 5.17 -0.95 -6.79
CA GLY A 506 4.80 0.10 -5.85
C GLY A 506 4.67 1.50 -6.47
N ASP A 507 4.23 2.45 -5.66
CA ASP A 507 3.99 3.85 -6.00
C ASP A 507 5.13 4.78 -5.57
N HIS A 508 4.95 6.11 -5.76
CA HIS A 508 5.94 7.15 -5.45
C HIS A 508 7.33 6.93 -6.07
N LYS A 509 7.37 6.49 -7.35
CA LYS A 509 8.60 6.13 -8.08
C LYS A 509 9.45 7.32 -8.57
N LYS A 510 8.92 8.55 -8.46
CA LYS A 510 9.62 9.80 -8.81
C LYS A 510 10.18 10.43 -7.52
N TRP A 511 11.29 11.14 -7.62
CA TRP A 511 11.78 11.94 -6.49
C TRP A 511 10.72 12.96 -6.06
N GLY A 512 10.33 12.95 -4.79
CA GLY A 512 9.34 13.84 -4.17
C GLY A 512 9.75 14.24 -2.75
N TYR A 513 9.12 15.28 -2.20
CA TYR A 513 9.51 15.91 -0.94
C TYR A 513 8.68 15.44 0.24
N ILE A 514 9.32 15.39 1.40
CA ILE A 514 8.65 15.24 2.70
C ILE A 514 8.65 16.59 3.41
N LEU A 515 7.64 16.85 4.23
CA LEU A 515 7.68 17.96 5.19
C LEU A 515 8.40 17.55 6.46
N TRP A 516 9.45 18.30 6.77
CA TRP A 516 10.29 18.11 7.94
C TRP A 516 10.25 19.38 8.79
N ASP A 517 9.88 19.25 10.08
CA ASP A 517 9.99 20.26 11.15
C ASP A 517 9.64 21.71 10.73
N MET A 518 8.36 22.03 10.84
CA MET A 518 7.74 23.26 10.33
C MET A 518 7.42 24.29 11.43
N ASP A 519 8.14 24.24 12.55
CA ASP A 519 7.95 25.13 13.70
C ASP A 519 8.52 26.54 13.48
N ALA A 520 9.52 26.71 12.61
CA ALA A 520 10.14 27.98 12.23
C ALA A 520 9.33 28.78 11.17
N THR A 521 8.04 28.96 11.39
CA THR A 521 7.08 29.58 10.45
C THR A 521 6.32 30.75 11.09
N PHE A 522 5.68 31.59 10.28
CA PHE A 522 4.86 32.73 10.73
C PHE A 522 5.62 33.69 11.66
N GLY A 523 6.84 34.07 11.25
CA GLY A 523 7.69 35.03 11.98
C GLY A 523 8.29 34.50 13.29
N HIS A 524 8.22 33.20 13.52
CA HIS A 524 8.80 32.54 14.69
C HIS A 524 10.15 31.90 14.36
N TYR A 525 11.03 31.83 15.38
CA TYR A 525 12.32 31.15 15.36
C TYR A 525 13.46 31.85 14.57
N THR A 526 14.61 31.17 14.50
CA THR A 526 15.86 31.70 13.91
C THR A 526 15.86 31.52 12.39
N ASN A 527 16.36 32.52 11.66
CA ASN A 527 16.55 32.43 10.21
C ASN A 527 17.79 31.59 9.86
N PHE A 528 17.62 30.27 9.79
CA PHE A 528 18.70 29.35 9.42
C PHE A 528 18.87 29.23 7.91
N THR A 529 17.79 29.32 7.14
CA THR A 529 17.83 29.28 5.67
C THR A 529 18.45 30.54 5.06
N GLY A 530 18.32 31.68 5.75
CA GLY A 530 18.71 32.97 5.24
C GLY A 530 17.66 33.57 4.30
N ILE A 531 16.37 33.35 4.57
CA ILE A 531 15.29 33.98 3.81
C ILE A 531 15.40 35.52 3.91
N PRO A 532 15.22 36.28 2.80
CA PRO A 532 15.40 37.74 2.78
C PRO A 532 14.52 38.50 3.79
N ASN A 533 13.27 38.07 3.94
CA ASN A 533 12.28 38.68 4.82
C ASN A 533 11.55 37.61 5.66
N GLN A 534 11.37 37.85 6.96
CA GLN A 534 10.63 36.98 7.88
C GLN A 534 9.29 37.55 8.34
N THR A 535 8.86 38.70 7.78
CA THR A 535 7.58 39.34 8.10
C THR A 535 6.45 38.83 7.19
N PRO A 536 5.17 39.17 7.48
CA PRO A 536 4.05 38.83 6.58
C PRO A 536 4.19 39.39 5.15
N THR A 537 5.02 40.41 4.95
CA THR A 537 5.28 41.07 3.65
C THR A 537 6.47 40.46 2.89
N ALA A 538 6.83 39.21 3.16
CA ALA A 538 7.89 38.52 2.41
C ALA A 538 7.43 38.26 0.97
N ASP A 539 8.25 38.54 -0.03
CA ASP A 539 7.81 38.38 -1.41
C ASP A 539 7.72 36.89 -1.78
N PRO A 540 6.72 36.41 -2.54
CA PRO A 540 6.62 35.00 -2.93
C PRO A 540 7.90 34.47 -3.60
N CYS A 541 8.56 35.32 -4.38
CA CYS A 541 9.79 35.06 -5.09
C CYS A 541 11.06 35.15 -4.22
N ASP A 542 10.96 35.54 -2.94
CA ASP A 542 12.10 35.47 -1.99
C ASP A 542 12.65 34.03 -1.89
N ALA A 543 11.80 33.02 -2.09
CA ALA A 543 12.18 31.61 -2.09
C ALA A 543 12.99 31.19 -3.34
N GLU A 544 12.93 31.96 -4.41
CA GLU A 544 13.59 31.66 -5.69
C GLU A 544 15.06 32.09 -5.71
N GLU A 545 15.43 33.12 -4.94
CA GLU A 545 16.81 33.63 -4.91
C GLU A 545 17.62 33.14 -3.70
N LEU A 546 17.17 32.06 -3.05
CA LEU A 546 17.84 31.54 -1.87
C LEU A 546 19.23 30.98 -2.22
N PRO A 547 20.27 31.33 -1.45
CA PRO A 547 21.64 30.92 -1.78
C PRO A 547 21.80 29.42 -1.53
N ASN A 548 21.67 28.53 -2.55
CA ASN A 548 21.68 27.04 -2.47
C ASN A 548 22.20 26.46 -1.12
N PRO A 549 21.42 26.55 -0.03
CA PRO A 549 22.05 26.72 1.28
C PRO A 549 22.48 25.38 1.85
N GLY A 550 21.80 24.30 1.48
CA GLY A 550 22.25 22.95 1.77
C GLY A 550 23.22 22.38 0.71
N GLY A 551 23.29 22.93 -0.51
CA GLY A 551 24.16 22.43 -1.58
C GLY A 551 23.55 21.36 -2.49
N GLN A 552 22.33 20.90 -2.23
CA GLN A 552 21.62 19.83 -2.97
C GLN A 552 21.06 20.32 -4.31
N GLY A 553 20.98 21.63 -4.52
CA GLY A 553 20.55 22.26 -5.77
C GLY A 553 19.04 22.41 -5.94
N HIS A 554 18.24 22.33 -4.87
CA HIS A 554 16.78 22.45 -4.97
C HIS A 554 16.33 23.80 -5.56
N THR A 555 16.84 24.93 -5.03
CA THR A 555 16.57 26.26 -5.59
C THR A 555 17.07 26.38 -7.03
N LEU A 556 18.28 25.89 -7.32
CA LEU A 556 18.84 25.89 -8.68
C LEU A 556 17.99 25.09 -9.68
N ILE A 557 17.39 23.98 -9.23
CA ILE A 557 16.48 23.17 -10.06
C ILE A 557 15.20 23.96 -10.31
N LEU A 558 14.59 24.56 -9.28
CA LEU A 558 13.39 25.39 -9.45
C LEU A 558 13.66 26.52 -10.43
N GLU A 559 14.68 27.35 -10.18
CA GLU A 559 15.09 28.47 -11.03
C GLU A 559 15.27 28.04 -12.49
N LYS A 560 15.99 26.93 -12.71
CA LYS A 560 16.26 26.40 -14.05
C LYS A 560 14.99 25.93 -14.76
N LEU A 561 14.07 25.29 -14.03
CA LEU A 561 12.81 24.83 -14.59
C LEU A 561 11.89 25.99 -14.96
N ILE A 562 11.67 26.95 -14.06
CA ILE A 562 10.78 28.09 -14.31
C ILE A 562 11.36 29.07 -15.34
N ALA A 563 12.69 29.21 -15.43
CA ALA A 563 13.30 30.13 -16.39
C ALA A 563 13.27 29.63 -17.84
N GLU A 564 13.28 28.31 -18.06
CA GLU A 564 13.41 27.72 -19.40
C GLU A 564 12.16 26.96 -19.87
N ASN A 565 11.27 26.57 -18.96
CA ASN A 565 10.05 25.84 -19.30
C ASN A 565 8.81 26.64 -18.92
N GLU A 566 8.18 27.27 -19.92
CA GLU A 566 6.98 28.10 -19.78
C GLU A 566 5.81 27.34 -19.09
N MET A 567 5.65 26.04 -19.36
CA MET A 567 4.62 25.23 -18.68
C MET A 567 4.89 25.13 -17.17
N VAL A 568 6.15 24.98 -16.77
CA VAL A 568 6.52 24.88 -15.36
C VAL A 568 6.41 26.24 -14.67
N HIS A 569 6.84 27.32 -15.34
CA HIS A 569 6.64 28.69 -14.90
C HIS A 569 5.16 28.99 -14.63
N ASP A 570 4.31 28.77 -15.64
CA ASP A 570 2.88 29.06 -15.54
C ASP A 570 2.23 28.20 -14.47
N TYR A 571 2.63 26.93 -14.33
CA TYR A 571 2.13 26.08 -13.25
C TYR A 571 2.55 26.61 -11.87
N TYR A 572 3.79 27.06 -11.70
CA TYR A 572 4.30 27.56 -10.42
C TYR A 572 3.54 28.81 -9.95
N VAL A 573 3.39 29.80 -10.82
CA VAL A 573 2.66 31.04 -10.51
C VAL A 573 1.17 30.76 -10.31
N ASN A 574 0.53 30.00 -11.20
CA ASN A 574 -0.87 29.62 -11.03
C ASN A 574 -1.10 28.76 -9.79
N ARG A 575 -0.11 27.98 -9.34
CA ARG A 575 -0.25 27.19 -8.12
C ARG A 575 -0.38 28.09 -6.89
N TYR A 576 0.37 29.19 -6.82
CA TYR A 576 0.16 30.21 -5.78
C TYR A 576 -1.24 30.83 -5.85
N ILE A 577 -1.70 31.19 -7.06
CA ILE A 577 -3.03 31.79 -7.26
C ILE A 577 -4.14 30.82 -6.80
N ASP A 578 -4.07 29.56 -7.23
CA ASP A 578 -5.06 28.55 -6.87
C ASP A 578 -5.08 28.26 -5.36
N LEU A 579 -3.90 28.17 -4.73
CA LEU A 579 -3.79 27.99 -3.28
C LEU A 579 -4.27 29.23 -2.53
N GLY A 580 -3.96 30.45 -3.00
CA GLY A 580 -4.44 31.72 -2.43
C GLY A 580 -5.96 31.84 -2.44
N ASN A 581 -6.61 31.33 -3.49
CA ASN A 581 -8.07 31.25 -3.60
C ASN A 581 -8.71 30.15 -2.75
N THR A 582 -7.92 29.25 -2.17
CA THR A 582 -8.41 28.09 -1.44
C THR A 582 -7.67 27.90 -0.12
N LEU A 583 -6.66 27.03 -0.10
CA LEU A 583 -5.96 26.57 1.09
C LEU A 583 -5.29 27.68 1.88
N PHE A 584 -4.69 28.65 1.18
CA PHE A 584 -3.92 29.77 1.76
C PHE A 584 -4.79 31.00 2.01
N SER A 585 -6.08 30.96 1.67
CA SER A 585 -7.00 32.05 2.00
C SER A 585 -7.18 32.17 3.52
N CYS A 586 -7.40 33.39 3.99
CA CYS A 586 -7.71 33.64 5.40
C CYS A 586 -9.02 32.96 5.84
N ASP A 587 -10.00 32.86 4.94
CA ASP A 587 -11.27 32.17 5.17
C ASP A 587 -11.09 30.67 5.43
N HIS A 588 -9.99 30.08 4.96
CA HIS A 588 -9.62 28.70 5.28
C HIS A 588 -8.65 28.63 6.48
N MET A 589 -7.52 29.33 6.38
CA MET A 589 -6.40 29.20 7.31
C MET A 589 -6.75 29.56 8.75
N ILE A 590 -7.55 30.62 8.96
CA ILE A 590 -7.91 31.10 10.30
C ILE A 590 -8.88 30.13 11.00
N PRO A 591 -10.02 29.74 10.40
CA PRO A 591 -10.88 28.71 10.99
C PRO A 591 -10.17 27.37 11.17
N PHE A 592 -9.25 27.02 10.28
CA PHE A 592 -8.47 25.79 10.43
C PHE A 592 -7.52 25.85 11.63
N LEU A 593 -6.79 26.95 11.83
CA LEU A 593 -5.96 27.17 13.02
C LEU A 593 -6.80 27.08 14.30
N ASP A 594 -7.96 27.75 14.30
CA ASP A 594 -8.90 27.72 15.42
C ASP A 594 -9.37 26.30 15.75
N SER A 595 -9.61 25.49 14.73
CA SER A 595 -10.04 24.10 14.91
C SER A 595 -8.99 23.27 15.63
N LEU A 596 -7.70 23.45 15.32
CA LEU A 596 -6.61 22.71 15.97
C LEU A 596 -6.30 23.26 17.37
N VAL A 597 -6.29 24.58 17.54
CA VAL A 597 -6.12 25.24 18.84
C VAL A 597 -7.22 24.82 19.81
N ALA A 598 -8.46 24.68 19.33
CA ALA A 598 -9.59 24.22 20.13
C ALA A 598 -9.41 22.80 20.70
N LEU A 599 -8.59 21.95 20.07
CA LEU A 599 -8.30 20.60 20.57
C LEU A 599 -7.37 20.65 21.79
N ILE A 600 -6.35 21.52 21.79
CA ILE A 600 -5.35 21.58 22.87
C ILE A 600 -5.71 22.59 23.98
N ALA A 601 -6.56 23.58 23.69
CA ALA A 601 -6.94 24.62 24.64
C ALA A 601 -7.44 24.09 26.00
N PRO A 602 -8.27 23.02 26.07
CA PRO A 602 -8.71 22.46 27.35
C PRO A 602 -7.58 21.85 28.19
N GLU A 603 -6.46 21.48 27.57
CA GLU A 603 -5.32 20.81 28.21
C GLU A 603 -4.23 21.79 28.65
N MET A 604 -4.21 23.01 28.09
CA MET A 604 -3.23 24.05 28.44
C MET A 604 -3.20 24.43 29.93
N PRO A 605 -4.31 24.42 30.71
CA PRO A 605 -4.24 24.58 32.16
C PRO A 605 -3.31 23.57 32.85
N GLY A 606 -3.28 22.32 32.38
CA GLY A 606 -2.37 21.28 32.87
C GLY A 606 -0.91 21.54 32.46
N GLN A 607 -0.70 21.92 31.20
CA GLN A 607 0.61 22.34 30.67
C GLN A 607 1.22 23.44 31.54
N VAL A 608 0.48 24.53 31.78
CA VAL A 608 1.00 25.68 32.54
C VAL A 608 1.18 25.36 34.03
N ALA A 609 0.35 24.48 34.59
CA ALA A 609 0.52 24.03 35.97
C ALA A 609 1.81 23.23 36.17
N ARG A 610 2.25 22.47 35.15
CA ARG A 610 3.46 21.64 35.20
C ARG A 610 4.73 22.41 34.85
N TRP A 611 4.68 23.26 33.82
CA TRP A 611 5.85 23.88 33.20
C TRP A 611 5.94 25.40 33.39
N GLY A 612 4.88 26.05 33.89
CA GLY A 612 4.83 27.49 34.18
C GLY A 612 4.10 28.32 33.12
N GLY A 613 4.25 29.64 33.15
CA GLY A 613 3.53 30.56 32.25
C GLY A 613 2.05 30.72 32.61
N SER A 614 1.23 31.16 31.65
CA SER A 614 -0.22 31.28 31.82
C SER A 614 -0.99 30.98 30.53
N VAL A 615 -2.23 30.52 30.66
CA VAL A 615 -3.10 30.27 29.49
C VAL A 615 -3.30 31.56 28.67
N ALA A 616 -3.43 32.72 29.32
CA ALA A 616 -3.55 34.01 28.63
C ALA A 616 -2.30 34.40 27.83
N GLU A 617 -1.11 33.98 28.27
CA GLU A 617 0.14 34.18 27.53
C GLU A 617 0.21 33.27 26.30
N TRP A 618 -0.19 32.00 26.45
CA TRP A 618 -0.31 31.08 25.31
C TRP A 618 -1.33 31.58 24.27
N GLU A 619 -2.52 32.01 24.72
CA GLU A 619 -3.55 32.60 23.84
C GLU A 619 -3.01 33.84 23.10
N ALA A 620 -2.21 34.68 23.77
CA ALA A 620 -1.57 35.83 23.13
C ALA A 620 -0.54 35.42 22.06
N ASN A 621 0.24 34.35 22.29
CA ASN A 621 1.18 33.83 21.30
C ASN A 621 0.47 33.22 20.08
N VAL A 622 -0.65 32.51 20.29
CA VAL A 622 -1.53 32.04 19.20
C VAL A 622 -2.11 33.23 18.44
N GLN A 623 -2.49 34.30 19.13
CA GLN A 623 -2.99 35.51 18.47
C GLN A 623 -1.93 36.15 17.57
N VAL A 624 -0.65 36.15 17.94
CA VAL A 624 0.41 36.66 17.04
C VAL A 624 0.50 35.84 15.74
N MET A 625 0.35 34.52 15.83
CA MET A 625 0.30 33.66 14.63
C MET A 625 -0.93 33.99 13.77
N ARG A 626 -2.09 34.25 14.39
CA ARG A 626 -3.30 34.70 13.67
C ARG A 626 -3.08 36.02 12.95
N ASP A 627 -2.57 37.02 13.67
CA ASP A 627 -2.30 38.35 13.13
C ASP A 627 -1.31 38.26 11.94
N PHE A 628 -0.30 37.40 12.04
CA PHE A 628 0.62 37.13 10.92
C PHE A 628 -0.13 36.60 9.70
N ILE A 629 -1.01 35.60 9.86
CA ILE A 629 -1.78 35.04 8.75
C ILE A 629 -2.70 36.09 8.13
N GLU A 630 -3.40 36.88 8.95
CA GLU A 630 -4.29 37.96 8.47
C GLU A 630 -3.52 39.00 7.65
N GLU A 631 -2.35 39.44 8.12
CA GLU A 631 -1.48 40.35 7.36
C GLU A 631 -0.92 39.68 6.10
N ARG A 632 -0.59 38.39 6.17
CA ARG A 632 -0.02 37.62 5.05
C ARG A 632 -0.99 37.51 3.89
N CYS A 633 -2.26 37.18 4.14
CA CYS A 633 -3.27 37.04 3.09
C CYS A 633 -3.37 38.29 2.21
N VAL A 634 -3.28 39.48 2.81
CA VAL A 634 -3.38 40.75 2.08
C VAL A 634 -2.07 41.11 1.41
N ALA A 635 -0.93 40.96 2.11
CA ALA A 635 0.37 41.32 1.56
C ALA A 635 0.82 40.40 0.42
N PHE A 636 0.32 39.15 0.38
CA PHE A 636 0.69 38.18 -0.62
C PHE A 636 0.20 38.57 -2.03
N GLU A 637 -0.97 39.20 -2.15
CA GLU A 637 -1.50 39.67 -3.44
C GLU A 637 -0.59 40.71 -4.10
N GLU A 638 -0.10 41.69 -3.32
CA GLU A 638 0.84 42.71 -3.81
C GLU A 638 2.18 42.06 -4.18
N GLY A 639 2.67 41.12 -3.37
CA GLY A 639 3.89 40.37 -3.66
C GLY A 639 3.80 39.53 -4.94
N MET A 640 2.64 38.93 -5.24
CA MET A 640 2.42 38.18 -6.49
C MET A 640 2.50 39.09 -7.73
N VAL A 641 1.91 40.28 -7.65
CA VAL A 641 1.97 41.29 -8.72
C VAL A 641 3.40 41.74 -8.95
N ASP A 642 4.13 42.05 -7.88
CA ASP A 642 5.50 42.55 -7.97
C ASP A 642 6.50 41.48 -8.43
N CYS A 643 6.33 40.22 -8.01
CA CYS A 643 7.25 39.12 -8.37
C CYS A 643 7.13 38.67 -9.83
N TYR A 644 5.91 38.64 -10.38
CA TYR A 644 5.63 37.97 -11.66
C TYR A 644 5.05 38.91 -12.72
N ASP A 645 5.17 40.24 -12.53
CA ASP A 645 4.69 41.27 -13.45
C ASP A 645 3.20 41.09 -13.81
N LEU A 646 2.36 40.70 -12.85
CA LEU A 646 0.94 40.40 -13.07
C LEU A 646 0.08 41.68 -13.12
N GLU A 647 -1.05 41.63 -13.82
CA GLU A 647 -2.10 42.65 -13.77
C GLU A 647 -3.30 42.13 -12.94
N GLY A 648 -3.88 42.95 -12.06
CA GLY A 648 -4.99 42.54 -11.20
C GLY A 648 -4.68 42.68 -9.69
N PRO A 649 -5.29 41.86 -8.81
CA PRO A 649 -6.21 40.76 -9.10
C PRO A 649 -7.56 41.22 -9.70
N TYR A 650 -8.25 40.30 -10.37
CA TYR A 650 -9.60 40.48 -10.90
C TYR A 650 -10.55 39.43 -10.29
N ASP A 651 -11.71 39.88 -9.82
CA ASP A 651 -12.78 38.98 -9.37
C ASP A 651 -13.32 38.14 -10.54
N VAL A 652 -13.17 36.82 -10.48
CA VAL A 652 -13.66 35.89 -11.49
C VAL A 652 -14.61 34.87 -10.87
N VAL A 653 -15.74 34.65 -11.53
CA VAL A 653 -16.74 33.65 -11.13
C VAL A 653 -16.84 32.53 -12.16
N PHE A 654 -16.42 31.33 -11.78
CA PHE A 654 -16.57 30.11 -12.58
C PHE A 654 -17.89 29.43 -12.28
N ASN A 655 -18.62 29.01 -13.32
CA ASN A 655 -19.92 28.36 -13.16
C ASN A 655 -20.17 27.31 -14.24
N VAL A 656 -21.13 26.43 -14.01
CA VAL A 656 -21.54 25.37 -14.95
C VAL A 656 -23.02 25.48 -15.29
N ASP A 657 -23.36 25.24 -16.55
CA ASP A 657 -24.75 25.26 -17.04
C ASP A 657 -25.05 24.02 -17.91
N PRO A 658 -26.12 23.25 -17.65
CA PRO A 658 -27.00 23.36 -16.49
C PRO A 658 -26.25 23.02 -15.18
N PRO A 659 -26.77 23.43 -14.02
CA PRO A 659 -26.24 22.99 -12.73
C PRO A 659 -26.11 21.47 -12.68
N LEU A 660 -24.97 20.97 -12.20
CA LEU A 660 -24.60 19.54 -12.16
C LEU A 660 -24.34 18.90 -13.54
N GLY A 661 -24.29 19.67 -14.63
CA GLY A 661 -23.93 19.16 -15.97
C GLY A 661 -22.45 18.74 -16.10
N GLY A 662 -21.59 19.27 -15.24
CA GLY A 662 -20.17 18.93 -15.20
C GLY A 662 -19.41 19.75 -14.15
N GLN A 663 -18.09 19.75 -14.27
CA GLN A 663 -17.14 20.50 -13.45
C GLN A 663 -16.12 21.23 -14.35
N ILE A 664 -15.37 22.16 -13.76
CA ILE A 664 -14.27 22.89 -14.40
C ILE A 664 -12.99 22.59 -13.62
N VAL A 665 -11.95 22.18 -14.31
CA VAL A 665 -10.57 22.24 -13.83
C VAL A 665 -10.05 23.63 -14.16
N ILE A 666 -9.58 24.36 -13.16
CA ILE A 666 -8.99 25.69 -13.26
C ILE A 666 -7.53 25.54 -12.82
N ASN A 667 -6.59 25.60 -13.76
CA ASN A 667 -5.16 25.38 -13.50
C ASN A 667 -4.91 24.04 -12.76
N SER A 668 -4.58 24.10 -11.47
CA SER A 668 -4.37 22.98 -10.57
C SER A 668 -5.55 22.70 -9.62
N LEU A 669 -6.56 23.56 -9.65
CA LEU A 669 -7.78 23.50 -8.83
C LEU A 669 -8.94 22.81 -9.57
N GLN A 670 -9.77 22.08 -8.84
CA GLN A 670 -11.03 21.55 -9.33
C GLN A 670 -12.12 21.81 -8.28
N PRO A 671 -12.87 22.93 -8.38
CA PRO A 671 -13.88 23.26 -7.39
C PRO A 671 -14.99 22.21 -7.32
N GLU A 672 -15.40 21.86 -6.09
CA GLU A 672 -16.46 20.89 -5.84
C GLU A 672 -17.87 21.48 -6.01
N SER A 673 -17.99 22.81 -5.92
CA SER A 673 -19.27 23.52 -5.98
C SER A 673 -19.20 24.75 -6.87
N TYR A 674 -20.30 25.02 -7.59
CA TYR A 674 -20.44 26.18 -8.47
C TYR A 674 -21.67 27.03 -8.06
N PRO A 675 -21.62 28.37 -8.20
CA PRO A 675 -20.50 29.15 -8.70
C PRO A 675 -19.30 29.12 -7.74
N PHE A 676 -18.09 29.06 -8.29
CA PHE A 676 -16.82 29.21 -7.58
C PHE A 676 -16.27 30.60 -7.89
N SER A 677 -15.93 31.37 -6.85
CA SER A 677 -15.36 32.72 -7.00
C SER A 677 -13.92 32.73 -6.54
N GLY A 678 -13.07 33.47 -7.25
CA GLY A 678 -11.68 33.69 -6.85
C GLY A 678 -11.07 34.89 -7.58
N GLU A 679 -9.88 35.24 -7.17
CA GLU A 679 -9.04 36.30 -7.71
C GLU A 679 -8.04 35.71 -8.71
N TYR A 680 -8.08 36.21 -9.94
CA TYR A 680 -7.21 35.78 -11.04
C TYR A 680 -6.55 36.98 -11.71
N TYR A 681 -5.47 36.73 -12.43
CA TYR A 681 -4.56 37.77 -12.89
C TYR A 681 -4.43 37.80 -14.41
N GLY A 682 -4.07 38.96 -14.92
CA GLY A 682 -3.55 39.17 -16.27
C GLY A 682 -2.03 39.08 -16.32
N GLY A 683 -1.48 38.93 -17.51
CA GLY A 683 -0.05 38.67 -17.71
C GLY A 683 0.32 37.19 -17.55
N ILE A 684 -0.64 36.33 -17.21
CA ILE A 684 -0.50 34.88 -17.13
C ILE A 684 -1.76 34.18 -17.63
N ASN A 685 -1.57 33.01 -18.25
CA ASN A 685 -2.69 32.18 -18.71
C ASN A 685 -3.30 31.38 -17.56
N THR A 686 -4.59 31.57 -17.33
CA THR A 686 -5.42 30.64 -16.54
C THR A 686 -5.95 29.55 -17.46
N ASN A 687 -5.53 28.31 -17.24
CA ASN A 687 -5.92 27.15 -18.04
C ASN A 687 -7.23 26.56 -17.53
N LEU A 688 -8.16 26.22 -18.43
CA LEU A 688 -9.46 25.67 -18.11
C LEU A 688 -9.74 24.39 -18.90
N ALA A 689 -10.33 23.41 -18.23
CA ALA A 689 -10.83 22.18 -18.86
C ALA A 689 -12.17 21.74 -18.26
N PRO A 690 -13.18 21.36 -19.07
CA PRO A 690 -14.45 20.88 -18.58
C PRO A 690 -14.38 19.37 -18.31
N ILE A 691 -15.02 18.93 -17.24
CA ILE A 691 -15.26 17.51 -16.95
C ILE A 691 -16.78 17.29 -17.00
N PRO A 692 -17.32 16.75 -18.10
CA PRO A 692 -18.75 16.45 -18.18
C PRO A 692 -19.14 15.37 -17.17
N ASN A 693 -20.27 15.56 -16.48
CA ASN A 693 -20.86 14.50 -15.66
C ASN A 693 -21.55 13.45 -16.54
N GLU A 694 -21.84 12.28 -15.96
CA GLU A 694 -22.55 11.21 -16.67
C GLU A 694 -23.86 11.73 -17.30
N GLY A 695 -24.06 11.43 -18.59
CA GLY A 695 -25.23 11.89 -19.33
C GLY A 695 -25.07 13.27 -19.99
N TYR A 696 -23.91 13.91 -19.85
CA TYR A 696 -23.61 15.20 -20.48
C TYR A 696 -22.36 15.14 -21.36
N ARG A 697 -22.26 16.11 -22.27
CA ARG A 697 -21.02 16.45 -22.97
C ARG A 697 -20.78 17.95 -22.87
N PHE A 698 -19.52 18.35 -22.92
CA PHE A 698 -19.17 19.77 -23.03
C PHE A 698 -19.65 20.32 -24.38
N SER A 699 -20.22 21.53 -24.34
CA SER A 699 -20.75 22.26 -25.50
C SER A 699 -19.82 23.42 -25.88
N HIS A 700 -19.67 24.40 -24.99
CA HIS A 700 -18.82 25.57 -25.18
C HIS A 700 -18.62 26.34 -23.87
N TRP A 701 -17.69 27.29 -23.88
CA TRP A 701 -17.46 28.27 -22.85
C TRP A 701 -18.16 29.60 -23.17
N GLU A 702 -18.66 30.29 -22.14
CA GLU A 702 -19.19 31.65 -22.22
C GLU A 702 -18.43 32.57 -21.25
N VAL A 703 -18.10 33.78 -21.71
CA VAL A 703 -17.54 34.88 -20.91
C VAL A 703 -18.42 36.12 -21.08
N PHE A 704 -18.50 36.97 -20.07
CA PHE A 704 -19.43 38.10 -20.04
C PHE A 704 -18.73 39.47 -20.08
N SER A 705 -17.39 39.49 -20.08
CA SER A 705 -16.58 40.71 -20.18
C SER A 705 -15.87 40.85 -21.54
N THR A 706 -14.81 41.66 -21.60
CA THR A 706 -13.92 41.79 -22.75
C THR A 706 -12.81 40.73 -22.80
N ASN A 707 -12.72 39.83 -21.82
CA ASN A 707 -11.76 38.74 -21.82
C ASN A 707 -11.98 37.80 -23.02
N THR A 708 -10.91 37.15 -23.46
CA THR A 708 -10.94 36.28 -24.64
C THR A 708 -10.55 34.86 -24.26
N ILE A 709 -11.34 33.88 -24.70
CA ILE A 709 -11.04 32.46 -24.58
C ILE A 709 -10.27 32.00 -25.81
N LEU A 710 -9.11 31.36 -25.60
CA LEU A 710 -8.28 30.80 -26.65
C LEU A 710 -8.10 29.28 -26.47
N PRO A 711 -8.01 28.49 -27.56
CA PRO A 711 -8.03 28.94 -28.96
C PRO A 711 -9.43 29.29 -29.48
N SER A 712 -10.49 28.71 -28.91
CA SER A 712 -11.88 29.09 -29.17
C SER A 712 -12.79 28.73 -27.99
N THR A 713 -14.01 29.29 -27.97
CA THR A 713 -15.01 28.95 -26.95
C THR A 713 -15.53 27.51 -27.08
N THR A 714 -15.32 26.82 -28.19
CA THR A 714 -15.81 25.44 -28.39
C THR A 714 -14.76 24.37 -28.11
N ASP A 715 -13.50 24.77 -27.89
CA ASP A 715 -12.44 23.83 -27.53
C ASP A 715 -12.57 23.42 -26.06
N SER A 716 -12.25 22.17 -25.73
CA SER A 716 -12.32 21.69 -24.36
C SER A 716 -11.14 22.15 -23.52
N LEU A 717 -9.95 22.30 -24.11
CA LEU A 717 -8.78 22.83 -23.40
C LEU A 717 -8.56 24.26 -23.85
N VAL A 718 -8.78 25.20 -22.94
CA VAL A 718 -8.68 26.63 -23.23
C VAL A 718 -7.86 27.35 -22.18
N HIS A 719 -7.48 28.58 -22.47
CA HIS A 719 -6.92 29.50 -21.49
C HIS A 719 -7.49 30.91 -21.64
N ILE A 720 -7.39 31.68 -20.56
CA ILE A 720 -7.79 33.08 -20.47
C ILE A 720 -6.66 33.86 -19.79
N ASP A 721 -6.27 34.97 -20.41
CA ASP A 721 -5.49 36.05 -19.80
C ASP A 721 -6.49 37.12 -19.34
N PHE A 722 -6.67 37.28 -18.03
CA PHE A 722 -7.72 38.13 -17.47
C PHE A 722 -7.32 39.61 -17.50
N LEU A 723 -8.12 40.46 -18.13
CA LEU A 723 -7.88 41.90 -18.21
C LEU A 723 -8.89 42.71 -17.36
N THR A 724 -9.99 42.06 -17.00
CA THR A 724 -11.08 42.61 -16.17
C THR A 724 -11.78 41.49 -15.42
N ALA A 725 -12.49 41.83 -14.33
CA ALA A 725 -13.42 40.92 -13.66
C ALA A 725 -14.45 40.31 -14.63
N ASP A 726 -14.82 39.05 -14.41
CA ASP A 726 -15.67 38.30 -15.34
C ASP A 726 -16.44 37.16 -14.68
N SER A 727 -17.37 36.57 -15.42
CA SER A 727 -17.86 35.22 -15.15
C SER A 727 -17.53 34.30 -16.31
N VAL A 728 -17.04 33.11 -16.03
CA VAL A 728 -16.74 32.07 -17.01
C VAL A 728 -17.69 30.91 -16.79
N VAL A 729 -18.48 30.56 -17.81
CA VAL A 729 -19.45 29.47 -17.73
C VAL A 729 -19.05 28.35 -18.68
N ALA A 730 -18.92 27.12 -18.16
CA ALA A 730 -18.87 25.92 -18.99
C ALA A 730 -20.28 25.42 -19.26
N HIS A 731 -20.70 25.41 -20.52
CA HIS A 731 -21.97 24.83 -20.93
C HIS A 731 -21.82 23.36 -21.28
N PHE A 732 -22.73 22.56 -20.74
CA PHE A 732 -22.89 21.14 -20.96
C PHE A 732 -24.27 20.87 -21.55
N GLU A 733 -24.37 19.83 -22.37
CA GLU A 733 -25.63 19.41 -22.99
C GLU A 733 -25.77 17.91 -22.96
N GLU A 734 -27.01 17.41 -22.90
CA GLU A 734 -27.27 15.98 -23.05
C GLU A 734 -26.88 15.54 -24.48
N PRO A 735 -26.08 14.47 -24.65
CA PRO A 735 -25.77 13.97 -25.97
C PRO A 735 -27.04 13.40 -26.61
N ILE A 736 -27.24 13.70 -27.89
CA ILE A 736 -28.33 13.09 -28.68
C ILE A 736 -28.13 11.58 -28.67
N ARG A 737 -29.17 10.83 -28.28
CA ARG A 737 -29.20 9.37 -28.32
C ARG A 737 -30.22 8.88 -29.34
N TYR A 738 -29.91 7.76 -29.98
CA TYR A 738 -30.78 7.09 -30.93
C TYR A 738 -31.07 5.66 -30.49
N GLU A 739 -32.32 5.25 -30.68
CA GLU A 739 -32.75 3.88 -30.43
C GLU A 739 -32.38 2.99 -31.63
N VAL A 740 -31.64 1.92 -31.35
CA VAL A 740 -31.29 0.86 -32.30
C VAL A 740 -32.06 -0.40 -31.91
N VAL A 741 -32.93 -0.85 -32.80
CA VAL A 741 -33.68 -2.10 -32.60
C VAL A 741 -32.85 -3.27 -33.12
N LEU A 742 -32.69 -4.31 -32.32
CA LEU A 742 -32.02 -5.55 -32.68
C LEU A 742 -33.08 -6.63 -32.90
N ASP A 743 -33.05 -7.37 -34.01
CA ASP A 743 -33.97 -8.48 -34.27
C ASP A 743 -33.28 -9.66 -35.00
N VAL A 744 -33.94 -10.81 -35.06
CA VAL A 744 -33.47 -12.02 -35.74
C VAL A 744 -34.59 -12.61 -36.60
N ASP A 745 -34.29 -12.97 -37.86
CA ASP A 745 -35.26 -13.50 -38.82
C ASP A 745 -34.76 -14.80 -39.52
N PRO A 746 -35.50 -15.94 -39.42
CA PRO A 746 -36.70 -16.13 -38.62
C PRO A 746 -36.40 -16.08 -37.13
N ARG A 747 -37.39 -15.71 -36.32
CA ARG A 747 -37.26 -15.77 -34.85
C ARG A 747 -37.12 -17.21 -34.39
N VAL A 748 -35.98 -17.50 -33.80
CA VAL A 748 -35.58 -18.84 -33.38
C VAL A 748 -34.98 -18.77 -31.98
N GLU A 749 -35.28 -19.79 -31.17
CA GLU A 749 -34.79 -19.89 -29.80
C GLU A 749 -33.26 -20.14 -29.79
N GLY A 750 -32.55 -19.44 -28.90
CA GLY A 750 -31.10 -19.58 -28.74
C GLY A 750 -30.23 -18.73 -29.66
N ALA A 751 -30.81 -17.80 -30.44
CA ALA A 751 -30.03 -16.77 -31.11
C ALA A 751 -29.53 -15.72 -30.10
N GLU A 752 -28.31 -15.23 -30.28
CA GLU A 752 -27.70 -14.24 -29.38
C GLU A 752 -27.04 -13.12 -30.21
N ILE A 753 -27.42 -11.87 -29.96
CA ILE A 753 -26.76 -10.68 -30.52
C ILE A 753 -25.97 -10.01 -29.39
N THR A 754 -24.66 -9.82 -29.57
CA THR A 754 -23.88 -8.91 -28.72
C THR A 754 -23.79 -7.57 -29.43
N PHE A 755 -24.13 -6.47 -28.76
CA PHE A 755 -24.14 -5.12 -29.29
C PHE A 755 -23.53 -4.17 -28.25
N ASP A 756 -22.45 -3.47 -28.61
CA ASP A 756 -21.64 -2.65 -27.70
C ASP A 756 -21.18 -3.39 -26.43
N GLY A 757 -20.78 -4.66 -26.60
CA GLY A 757 -20.40 -5.54 -25.49
C GLY A 757 -21.57 -6.08 -24.65
N VAL A 758 -22.81 -5.63 -24.87
CA VAL A 758 -24.01 -6.11 -24.15
C VAL A 758 -24.68 -7.25 -24.91
N LEU A 759 -25.03 -8.32 -24.20
CA LEU A 759 -25.68 -9.51 -24.77
C LEU A 759 -27.21 -9.41 -24.75
N TYR A 760 -27.84 -9.63 -25.90
CA TYR A 760 -29.29 -9.69 -26.08
C TYR A 760 -29.70 -11.10 -26.57
N THR A 761 -30.73 -11.66 -25.95
CA THR A 761 -31.24 -13.01 -26.25
C THR A 761 -32.73 -13.06 -26.57
N ASP A 762 -33.45 -11.95 -26.31
CA ASP A 762 -34.89 -11.81 -26.55
C ASP A 762 -35.12 -10.74 -27.62
N PHE A 763 -35.78 -11.10 -28.72
CA PHE A 763 -35.91 -10.24 -29.89
C PHE A 763 -37.38 -9.95 -30.27
N PRO A 764 -37.73 -8.69 -30.63
CA PRO A 764 -36.82 -7.57 -30.84
C PRO A 764 -36.37 -6.93 -29.51
N ALA A 765 -35.10 -6.52 -29.45
CA ALA A 765 -34.53 -5.74 -28.34
C ALA A 765 -34.29 -4.30 -28.78
N THR A 766 -34.17 -3.37 -27.84
CA THR A 766 -33.91 -1.96 -28.12
C THR A 766 -32.72 -1.50 -27.29
N ALA A 767 -31.73 -0.90 -27.95
CA ALA A 767 -30.52 -0.34 -27.35
C ALA A 767 -30.45 1.16 -27.64
N SER A 768 -30.20 1.98 -26.62
CA SER A 768 -30.08 3.44 -26.75
C SER A 768 -28.61 3.84 -26.80
N VAL A 769 -28.16 4.37 -27.94
CA VAL A 769 -26.75 4.69 -28.21
C VAL A 769 -26.56 6.18 -28.50
N PRO A 770 -25.51 6.83 -27.99
CA PRO A 770 -25.20 8.21 -28.37
C PRO A 770 -24.92 8.35 -29.88
N GLN A 771 -25.23 9.53 -30.42
CA GLN A 771 -24.92 9.87 -31.80
C GLN A 771 -23.40 9.86 -32.05
N ASN A 772 -23.01 9.35 -33.22
CA ASN A 772 -21.63 9.21 -33.69
C ASN A 772 -20.77 8.22 -32.88
N THR A 773 -21.38 7.40 -32.03
CA THR A 773 -20.68 6.28 -31.39
C THR A 773 -20.48 5.15 -32.39
N GLU A 774 -19.24 4.68 -32.53
CA GLU A 774 -18.93 3.43 -33.23
C GLU A 774 -19.23 2.25 -32.31
N VAL A 775 -20.05 1.32 -32.79
CA VAL A 775 -20.53 0.17 -32.03
C VAL A 775 -20.26 -1.11 -32.79
N GLU A 776 -19.63 -2.07 -32.12
CA GLU A 776 -19.51 -3.46 -32.60
C GLU A 776 -20.82 -4.21 -32.34
N PHE A 777 -21.26 -4.99 -33.33
CA PHE A 777 -22.36 -5.93 -33.18
C PHE A 777 -22.05 -7.28 -33.85
N ARG A 778 -22.43 -8.36 -33.17
CA ARG A 778 -22.16 -9.73 -33.61
C ARG A 778 -23.31 -10.68 -33.30
N ILE A 779 -23.49 -11.68 -34.16
CA ILE A 779 -24.50 -12.73 -34.03
C ILE A 779 -23.82 -14.05 -33.73
N LYS A 780 -24.36 -14.77 -32.76
CA LYS A 780 -24.14 -16.20 -32.60
C LYS A 780 -25.44 -16.89 -32.99
N ALA A 781 -25.43 -17.53 -34.16
CA ALA A 781 -26.57 -18.29 -34.65
C ALA A 781 -26.84 -19.50 -33.73
N PRO A 782 -28.11 -19.85 -33.49
CA PRO A 782 -28.47 -21.04 -32.73
C PRO A 782 -28.09 -22.31 -33.49
N LEU A 783 -28.05 -23.42 -32.75
CA LEU A 783 -27.82 -24.74 -33.31
C LEU A 783 -28.82 -25.01 -34.45
N TYR A 784 -28.33 -25.56 -35.57
CA TYR A 784 -29.08 -25.89 -36.79
C TYR A 784 -29.41 -24.72 -37.73
N TYR A 785 -28.95 -23.51 -37.43
CA TYR A 785 -29.10 -22.34 -38.30
C TYR A 785 -27.75 -21.78 -38.74
N ASP A 786 -27.64 -21.45 -40.02
CA ASP A 786 -26.53 -20.66 -40.55
C ASP A 786 -26.92 -19.18 -40.55
N PHE A 787 -26.00 -18.33 -40.14
CA PHE A 787 -26.09 -16.90 -40.41
C PHE A 787 -25.89 -16.63 -41.90
N LEU A 788 -26.73 -15.76 -42.47
CA LEU A 788 -26.67 -15.38 -43.87
C LEU A 788 -26.06 -13.99 -44.05
N TYR A 789 -26.72 -12.98 -43.50
CA TYR A 789 -26.29 -11.59 -43.59
C TYR A 789 -27.07 -10.71 -42.60
N TRP A 790 -26.53 -9.53 -42.32
CA TRP A 790 -27.18 -8.46 -41.59
C TRP A 790 -28.01 -7.58 -42.52
N THR A 791 -29.21 -7.20 -42.09
CA THR A 791 -29.88 -6.01 -42.60
C THR A 791 -29.67 -4.90 -41.59
N VAL A 792 -29.01 -3.82 -42.00
CA VAL A 792 -28.90 -2.57 -41.24
C VAL A 792 -29.71 -1.53 -42.01
N ALA A 793 -30.78 -1.03 -41.41
CA ALA A 793 -31.80 -0.29 -42.17
C ALA A 793 -31.38 1.14 -42.54
N GLN A 794 -30.56 1.81 -41.72
CA GLN A 794 -30.24 3.23 -41.88
C GLN A 794 -28.75 3.58 -41.71
N ASN A 795 -28.01 2.91 -40.83
CA ASN A 795 -26.59 3.18 -40.62
C ASN A 795 -25.69 2.37 -41.57
N GLY A 796 -24.48 2.89 -41.83
CA GLY A 796 -23.45 2.17 -42.57
C GLY A 796 -22.61 1.31 -41.63
N TYR A 797 -22.19 0.13 -42.09
CA TYR A 797 -21.39 -0.81 -41.32
C TYR A 797 -20.03 -1.10 -41.96
N THR A 798 -19.06 -1.51 -41.15
CA THR A 798 -17.69 -1.84 -41.55
C THR A 798 -17.27 -3.18 -40.94
N PRO A 799 -16.60 -4.08 -41.71
CA PRO A 799 -16.38 -4.03 -43.15
C PRO A 799 -17.69 -4.01 -43.96
N ASP A 800 -17.65 -3.50 -45.20
CA ASP A 800 -18.83 -3.46 -46.11
C ASP A 800 -19.14 -4.85 -46.70
N ASP A 801 -19.38 -5.81 -45.81
CA ASP A 801 -19.77 -7.17 -46.10
C ASP A 801 -20.77 -7.64 -45.04
N SER A 802 -22.06 -7.55 -45.36
CA SER A 802 -23.12 -7.92 -44.41
C SER A 802 -23.13 -9.40 -44.04
N SER A 803 -22.40 -10.27 -44.75
CA SER A 803 -22.30 -11.69 -44.45
C SER A 803 -21.32 -12.02 -43.32
N MET A 804 -20.59 -11.03 -42.80
CA MET A 804 -19.71 -11.20 -41.65
C MET A 804 -20.51 -11.31 -40.35
N VAL A 805 -20.14 -12.27 -39.50
CA VAL A 805 -20.78 -12.50 -38.19
C VAL A 805 -20.58 -11.36 -37.19
N MET A 806 -19.62 -10.48 -37.44
CA MET A 806 -19.25 -9.32 -36.63
C MET A 806 -19.02 -8.13 -37.55
N LEU A 807 -19.63 -7.00 -37.21
CA LEU A 807 -19.53 -5.72 -37.92
C LEU A 807 -19.45 -4.58 -36.90
N ASN A 808 -18.93 -3.44 -37.33
CA ASN A 808 -19.02 -2.17 -36.62
C ASN A 808 -19.98 -1.24 -37.35
N THR A 809 -20.67 -0.35 -36.65
CA THR A 809 -21.50 0.71 -37.24
C THR A 809 -21.34 2.00 -36.45
N VAL A 810 -21.36 3.15 -37.12
CA VAL A 810 -21.44 4.45 -36.46
C VAL A 810 -22.92 4.87 -36.38
N ILE A 811 -23.44 5.10 -35.18
CA ILE A 811 -24.86 5.43 -34.99
C ILE A 811 -25.12 6.89 -35.35
N ALA A 812 -25.59 7.13 -36.58
CA ALA A 812 -25.92 8.47 -37.07
C ALA A 812 -27.42 8.82 -36.91
N GLY A 813 -28.26 7.82 -36.64
CA GLY A 813 -29.71 7.92 -36.45
C GLY A 813 -30.33 6.62 -35.90
N PRO A 814 -31.65 6.61 -35.61
CA PRO A 814 -32.35 5.40 -35.18
C PRO A 814 -32.29 4.32 -36.25
N ASP A 815 -32.22 3.05 -35.86
CA ASP A 815 -32.02 1.97 -36.83
C ASP A 815 -32.66 0.66 -36.39
N THR A 816 -32.74 -0.29 -37.30
CA THR A 816 -33.09 -1.68 -37.03
C THR A 816 -32.04 -2.58 -37.67
N ILE A 817 -31.31 -3.32 -36.83
CA ILE A 817 -30.29 -4.28 -37.21
C ILE A 817 -30.90 -5.68 -37.06
N VAL A 818 -30.98 -6.42 -38.17
CA VAL A 818 -31.59 -7.75 -38.21
C VAL A 818 -30.58 -8.78 -38.68
N ALA A 819 -30.36 -9.84 -37.90
CA ALA A 819 -29.61 -11.01 -38.35
C ALA A 819 -30.52 -11.97 -39.11
N HIS A 820 -30.22 -12.24 -40.39
CA HIS A 820 -30.95 -13.23 -41.17
C HIS A 820 -30.31 -14.61 -41.08
N LEU A 821 -31.11 -15.61 -40.76
CA LEU A 821 -30.71 -16.99 -40.55
C LEU A 821 -31.41 -17.94 -41.53
N ARG A 822 -30.82 -19.10 -41.81
CA ARG A 822 -31.48 -20.22 -42.51
C ARG A 822 -31.24 -21.57 -41.84
N PRO A 823 -32.18 -22.53 -41.95
CA PRO A 823 -31.91 -23.92 -41.60
C PRO A 823 -30.84 -24.56 -42.50
N GLN A 824 -30.01 -25.46 -41.95
CA GLN A 824 -28.97 -26.18 -42.70
C GLN A 824 -29.54 -27.30 -43.62
N GLU A 825 -28.97 -27.50 -44.83
CA GLU A 825 -29.58 -28.34 -45.92
C GLU A 825 -29.03 -29.79 -46.12
N TYR A 826 -27.88 -30.23 -45.57
CA TYR A 826 -27.35 -31.60 -45.83
C TYR A 826 -26.75 -32.31 -44.58
N VAL A 827 -27.02 -33.62 -44.46
CA VAL A 827 -26.86 -34.41 -43.21
C VAL A 827 -25.79 -35.53 -43.23
N TYR A 828 -25.39 -36.11 -44.38
CA TYR A 828 -24.42 -37.24 -44.44
C TYR A 828 -23.62 -37.34 -45.76
N TYR A 829 -22.28 -37.26 -45.71
CA TYR A 829 -21.35 -37.32 -46.86
C TYR A 829 -20.11 -38.18 -46.55
N VAL A 830 -19.55 -38.91 -47.53
CA VAL A 830 -18.31 -39.69 -47.33
C VAL A 830 -17.22 -39.23 -48.31
N PRO A 831 -16.04 -38.79 -47.82
CA PRO A 831 -14.91 -38.42 -48.68
C PRO A 831 -14.43 -39.57 -49.57
N THR A 832 -13.64 -39.27 -50.60
CA THR A 832 -13.08 -40.29 -51.52
C THR A 832 -11.57 -40.48 -51.37
N ALA A 833 -10.90 -39.64 -50.59
CA ALA A 833 -9.47 -39.71 -50.29
C ALA A 833 -9.16 -38.95 -48.99
N PHE A 834 -8.02 -39.27 -48.38
CA PHE A 834 -7.47 -38.54 -47.23
C PHE A 834 -5.94 -38.71 -47.20
N THR A 835 -5.26 -37.87 -46.41
CA THR A 835 -3.80 -37.74 -46.36
C THR A 835 -3.25 -37.91 -44.95
N PRO A 836 -3.12 -39.15 -44.43
CA PRO A 836 -2.59 -39.40 -43.09
C PRO A 836 -1.07 -39.17 -43.04
N ASN A 837 -0.65 -37.92 -42.90
CA ASN A 837 0.74 -37.46 -42.88
C ASN A 837 1.14 -36.76 -41.56
N GLY A 838 0.18 -36.49 -40.66
CA GLY A 838 0.37 -35.91 -39.33
C GLY A 838 0.44 -34.39 -39.29
N ASP A 839 -0.04 -33.68 -40.31
CA ASP A 839 -0.06 -32.21 -40.36
C ASP A 839 -1.31 -31.58 -39.70
N GLY A 840 -2.24 -32.41 -39.22
CA GLY A 840 -3.52 -31.99 -38.64
C GLY A 840 -4.63 -31.77 -39.66
N ILE A 841 -4.37 -31.96 -40.96
CA ILE A 841 -5.30 -31.70 -42.07
C ILE A 841 -5.57 -33.00 -42.84
N ASN A 842 -6.84 -33.45 -42.84
CA ASN A 842 -7.26 -34.69 -43.53
C ASN A 842 -6.49 -35.95 -43.10
N ASP A 843 -6.03 -36.01 -41.85
CA ASP A 843 -5.30 -37.15 -41.30
C ASP A 843 -6.19 -38.37 -41.01
N HIS A 844 -7.50 -38.16 -40.92
CA HIS A 844 -8.46 -39.20 -40.62
C HIS A 844 -9.53 -39.28 -41.70
N PHE A 845 -9.87 -40.50 -42.08
CA PHE A 845 -11.00 -40.79 -42.95
C PHE A 845 -12.24 -41.14 -42.13
N LEU A 846 -13.25 -40.27 -42.17
CA LEU A 846 -14.58 -40.53 -41.66
C LEU A 846 -15.66 -39.89 -42.57
N PRO A 847 -16.87 -40.48 -42.65
CA PRO A 847 -18.07 -39.78 -43.06
C PRO A 847 -18.27 -38.46 -42.31
N ILE A 848 -18.56 -37.38 -43.03
CA ILE A 848 -19.00 -36.12 -42.47
C ILE A 848 -20.51 -36.21 -42.27
N ALA A 849 -20.95 -36.17 -41.01
CA ALA A 849 -22.32 -36.42 -40.60
C ALA A 849 -22.75 -35.43 -39.52
N ASN A 850 -23.87 -34.73 -39.72
CA ASN A 850 -24.33 -33.71 -38.78
C ASN A 850 -25.60 -34.13 -37.99
N VAL A 851 -26.41 -35.06 -38.50
CA VAL A 851 -27.70 -35.48 -37.88
C VAL A 851 -27.94 -36.99 -38.07
N ILE A 852 -27.15 -37.82 -37.38
CA ILE A 852 -27.30 -39.29 -37.44
C ILE A 852 -27.62 -39.88 -36.08
N ASP A 853 -28.42 -40.93 -36.06
CA ASP A 853 -28.67 -41.73 -34.87
C ASP A 853 -27.39 -42.51 -34.53
N LEU A 854 -26.75 -42.10 -33.43
CA LEU A 854 -25.46 -42.64 -32.98
C LEU A 854 -25.51 -44.15 -32.76
N ASP A 855 -26.66 -44.69 -32.34
CA ASP A 855 -26.83 -46.14 -32.11
C ASP A 855 -26.79 -46.96 -33.42
N THR A 856 -26.82 -46.28 -34.58
CA THR A 856 -26.90 -46.90 -35.90
C THR A 856 -25.66 -46.69 -36.75
N TYR A 857 -24.67 -45.92 -36.29
CA TYR A 857 -23.48 -45.61 -37.07
C TYR A 857 -22.53 -46.83 -37.17
N ASP A 858 -22.13 -47.20 -38.38
CA ASP A 858 -21.17 -48.28 -38.66
C ASP A 858 -20.30 -47.87 -39.86
N LEU A 859 -19.02 -47.60 -39.59
CA LEU A 859 -17.99 -47.40 -40.62
C LEU A 859 -17.03 -48.57 -40.61
N ARG A 860 -16.78 -49.15 -41.80
CA ARG A 860 -15.84 -50.26 -42.00
C ARG A 860 -14.97 -50.05 -43.22
N ILE A 861 -13.68 -50.38 -43.07
CA ILE A 861 -12.66 -50.33 -44.12
C ILE A 861 -12.11 -51.74 -44.35
N TYR A 862 -11.93 -52.13 -45.61
CA TYR A 862 -11.54 -53.49 -45.99
C TYR A 862 -10.24 -53.53 -46.81
N ASP A 863 -9.48 -54.62 -46.68
CA ASP A 863 -8.38 -54.94 -47.57
C ASP A 863 -8.86 -55.50 -48.91
N ARG A 864 -7.92 -55.69 -49.86
CA ARG A 864 -8.23 -56.20 -51.21
C ARG A 864 -8.84 -57.62 -51.22
N TRP A 865 -8.79 -58.34 -50.12
CA TRP A 865 -9.32 -59.69 -49.95
C TRP A 865 -10.62 -59.70 -49.14
N GLY A 866 -11.15 -58.53 -48.75
CA GLY A 866 -12.40 -58.36 -48.02
C GLY A 866 -12.27 -58.52 -46.50
N ARG A 867 -11.05 -58.42 -45.92
CA ARG A 867 -10.85 -58.47 -44.47
C ARG A 867 -10.93 -57.07 -43.86
N ASP A 868 -11.57 -56.93 -42.71
CA ASP A 868 -11.68 -55.67 -41.95
C ASP A 868 -10.29 -55.17 -41.53
N LEU A 869 -9.94 -53.96 -41.98
CA LEU A 869 -8.74 -53.23 -41.58
C LEU A 869 -9.03 -52.25 -40.43
N TYR A 870 -10.21 -51.64 -40.45
CA TYR A 870 -10.67 -50.69 -39.45
C TYR A 870 -12.19 -50.75 -39.36
N ALA A 871 -12.73 -50.64 -38.16
CA ALA A 871 -14.16 -50.51 -37.92
C ALA A 871 -14.41 -49.60 -36.72
N THR A 872 -15.45 -48.78 -36.80
CA THR A 872 -15.91 -47.94 -35.70
C THR A 872 -17.43 -47.81 -35.72
N THR A 873 -17.99 -47.67 -34.53
CA THR A 873 -19.39 -47.28 -34.31
C THR A 873 -19.49 -45.88 -33.68
N ASP A 874 -18.36 -45.23 -33.47
CA ASP A 874 -18.26 -43.85 -33.00
C ASP A 874 -18.01 -42.92 -34.21
N PRO A 875 -18.90 -41.97 -34.51
CA PRO A 875 -18.76 -41.06 -35.63
C PRO A 875 -17.71 -39.97 -35.44
N SER A 876 -17.19 -39.77 -34.23
CA SER A 876 -16.05 -38.89 -33.97
C SER A 876 -14.70 -39.53 -34.31
N MET A 877 -14.68 -40.85 -34.48
CA MET A 877 -13.47 -41.64 -34.74
C MET A 877 -13.34 -41.93 -36.24
N GLY A 878 -12.21 -41.54 -36.83
CA GLY A 878 -11.88 -41.82 -38.22
C GLY A 878 -10.73 -42.81 -38.38
N TRP A 879 -10.61 -43.40 -39.57
CA TRP A 879 -9.50 -44.27 -39.91
C TRP A 879 -8.25 -43.43 -40.25
N ASP A 880 -7.16 -43.65 -39.54
CA ASP A 880 -5.87 -42.95 -39.69
C ASP A 880 -4.96 -43.55 -40.78
N GLY A 881 -5.46 -44.51 -41.55
CA GLY A 881 -4.66 -45.21 -42.57
C GLY A 881 -3.68 -46.23 -41.99
N THR A 882 -3.89 -46.70 -40.76
CA THR A 882 -3.13 -47.80 -40.15
C THR A 882 -3.97 -49.07 -40.00
N ALA A 883 -3.32 -50.23 -39.93
CA ALA A 883 -3.94 -51.49 -39.55
C ALA A 883 -3.01 -52.22 -38.58
N GLY A 884 -3.50 -52.51 -37.36
CA GLY A 884 -2.67 -53.11 -36.31
C GLY A 884 -1.50 -52.23 -35.86
N GLY A 885 -1.65 -50.90 -35.91
CA GLY A 885 -0.62 -49.93 -35.52
C GLY A 885 0.49 -49.71 -36.57
N SER A 886 0.36 -50.30 -37.77
CA SER A 886 1.29 -50.08 -38.89
C SER A 886 0.58 -49.44 -40.08
N ASN A 887 1.27 -48.52 -40.77
CA ASN A 887 0.77 -47.87 -41.98
C ASN A 887 0.35 -48.88 -43.06
N VAL A 888 -0.87 -48.75 -43.59
CA VAL A 888 -1.26 -49.55 -44.77
C VAL A 888 -0.56 -49.01 -46.03
N PRO A 889 -0.32 -49.86 -47.05
CA PRO A 889 0.23 -49.41 -48.33
C PRO A 889 -0.61 -48.29 -48.97
N LEU A 890 0.02 -47.35 -49.67
CA LEU A 890 -0.71 -46.37 -50.49
C LEU A 890 -1.53 -47.11 -51.55
N GLY A 891 -2.76 -46.65 -51.78
CA GLY A 891 -3.68 -47.31 -52.70
C GLY A 891 -5.14 -47.11 -52.35
N VAL A 892 -5.98 -47.86 -53.03
CA VAL A 892 -7.44 -47.77 -52.94
C VAL A 892 -7.98 -48.88 -52.05
N TYR A 893 -8.76 -48.51 -51.05
CA TYR A 893 -9.39 -49.41 -50.09
C TYR A 893 -10.91 -49.31 -50.21
N ALA A 894 -11.60 -50.43 -50.04
CA ALA A 894 -13.06 -50.44 -50.04
C ALA A 894 -13.58 -50.02 -48.65
N TYR A 895 -14.71 -49.31 -48.62
CA TYR A 895 -15.40 -48.99 -47.38
C TYR A 895 -16.91 -49.24 -47.46
N ARG A 896 -17.52 -49.39 -46.29
CA ARG A 896 -18.97 -49.29 -46.06
C ARG A 896 -19.20 -48.30 -44.92
N ALA A 897 -20.03 -47.30 -45.17
CA ALA A 897 -20.51 -46.35 -44.18
C ALA A 897 -22.04 -46.48 -44.10
N TYR A 898 -22.56 -46.71 -42.91
CA TYR A 898 -23.97 -46.87 -42.64
C TYR A 898 -24.39 -45.97 -41.48
N ALA A 899 -25.50 -45.26 -41.63
CA ALA A 899 -26.14 -44.49 -40.57
C ALA A 899 -27.62 -44.27 -40.88
N ILE A 900 -28.42 -43.97 -39.87
CA ILE A 900 -29.81 -43.50 -40.02
C ILE A 900 -29.85 -42.02 -39.63
N ASP A 901 -30.55 -41.19 -40.39
CA ASP A 901 -30.85 -39.81 -40.01
C ASP A 901 -31.67 -39.81 -38.70
N ALA A 902 -31.15 -39.18 -37.64
CA ALA A 902 -31.80 -39.17 -36.33
C ALA A 902 -33.17 -38.50 -36.33
N ILE A 903 -33.46 -37.65 -37.33
CA ILE A 903 -34.67 -36.83 -37.41
C ILE A 903 -35.61 -37.35 -38.49
N LYS A 904 -35.11 -37.57 -39.71
CA LYS A 904 -35.93 -38.01 -40.85
C LYS A 904 -36.17 -39.52 -40.86
N GLY A 905 -35.33 -40.29 -40.16
CA GLY A 905 -35.32 -41.75 -40.21
C GLY A 905 -34.84 -42.30 -41.56
N ASP A 906 -34.28 -41.45 -42.43
CA ASP A 906 -33.72 -41.84 -43.71
C ASP A 906 -32.48 -42.69 -43.51
N VAL A 907 -32.38 -43.81 -44.24
CA VAL A 907 -31.23 -44.71 -44.13
C VAL A 907 -30.17 -44.32 -45.15
N TYR A 908 -28.97 -44.01 -44.66
CA TYR A 908 -27.78 -43.81 -45.47
C TYR A 908 -26.90 -45.05 -45.43
N GLU A 909 -26.84 -45.79 -46.55
CA GLU A 909 -25.84 -46.85 -46.73
C GLU A 909 -24.99 -46.54 -47.96
N ILE A 910 -23.76 -46.10 -47.73
CA ILE A 910 -22.80 -45.72 -48.76
C ILE A 910 -21.69 -46.76 -48.80
N ARG A 911 -21.46 -47.33 -49.99
CA ARG A 911 -20.35 -48.25 -50.23
C ARG A 911 -19.50 -47.67 -51.35
N GLY A 912 -18.19 -47.62 -51.14
CA GLY A 912 -17.31 -46.93 -52.05
C GLY A 912 -15.85 -47.31 -51.85
N HIS A 913 -15.00 -46.48 -52.42
CA HIS A 913 -13.56 -46.62 -52.31
C HIS A 913 -12.97 -45.33 -51.75
N VAL A 914 -12.00 -45.47 -50.86
CA VAL A 914 -11.18 -44.37 -50.34
C VAL A 914 -9.75 -44.58 -50.81
N THR A 915 -9.13 -43.51 -51.29
CA THR A 915 -7.71 -43.50 -51.66
C THR A 915 -6.88 -43.00 -50.51
N VAL A 916 -5.93 -43.82 -50.04
CA VAL A 916 -4.90 -43.39 -49.09
C VAL A 916 -3.75 -42.79 -49.90
N VAL A 917 -3.51 -41.49 -49.69
CA VAL A 917 -2.39 -40.74 -50.26
C VAL A 917 -1.54 -40.25 -49.08
N ARG A 918 -0.22 -40.21 -49.17
CA ARG A 918 0.63 -39.62 -48.12
C ARG A 918 1.61 -38.66 -48.75
#